data_AF-A0A1Z9A6X7-F1
#
_entry.id   AF-A0A1Z9A6X7-F1
#
_cell.length_a   1.000
_cell.length_b   1.000
_cell.length_c   1.000
_cell.angle_alpha   90.00
_cell.angle_beta   90.00
_cell.angle_gamma   90.00
#
_symmetry.space_group_name_H-M   'P 1'
#
loop_
_entity.id
_entity.type
_entity.pdbx_description
1 polymer ?
#
loop_
_entity_poly.entity_id
_entity_poly.type
_entity_poly.pdbx_seq_one_letter_code
_entity_poly.pdbx_strand_id
1 'polypeptide(L)'
;MKPLTLGILLTTISLTGIWLLPARDNLPARDKQPAPSLRPPKPATVGHPSFLSPHFKPIVLLKDTLFVANTPADTVDVINTKNGRFIKRIPVGIDPVSIAIRPDGKEVWVSNHISDSVSVIDTNPASPTSLHVIATIQDFDPEKRATRFDEPVGIAFADNKKAYVALSSENKIAVVDVASRKVTKHLSIPAQDPRAIAVRNGKLYVLPFESNNKTQLSGGYKIDGDLVTFDAHQHSIAHNNILSLGHVVDIVKHPRVPDKDLFIYDTETDHLVETVDTLGTLLFGLTVDSRGSVFVAQIDARNDANGRSGTNKHGLAELENRPFLNQITRVDFQKNAAQKPRFLDLEPLPPKQPDPKHTYASPFAIELSPDEKTLIATAAASDKLFTVDPDSGKVLGEVKVDSVPRGIALKSNSKGQLSQAWVLNAVANSISLVDVSNPAKPILKTTIPLDDPTPPVFKRGRIAFNTAFASSTASFACASCHPDGHTDQLLWVLKTPIVSGGNQIQPRSTMPIRGLRDTAPFHWDGIPGDPYGGNNSAKVHGHTPPNSDPDNPESSARHLIDGSLASTMLLDGDTRKNDKGKVGLLSEKERDEMARFLLSVPYPPSQRRAYDNVLSKRAEDGFELFHIKGNHEDKPQPNVCGDCHRMPFLVSTNTPGSGMDAPTWRGAYDRFLILPQGRLNIIDFDFYRRFAEKGIPERDMWRLSWRSKPRFDPVWEMVLEGSTGYSGSFARQLTLNHNTVGQALTHDLLPALESSAKEGAVVLQVDALFLKGKKTIPLTLQFQNDRYFQIDGERLNFTREQLLDLAEKGSFTGTLTARHGSQSGFTFHQPALWTLSALHKQSGRQHFPILTQDQKSMSLNARHVTKEAHVIVNGRRVSATIRKEEAESISIKLDSLPPKGINFLQVQNAQGLFSNDFIFHVADNAGDVAKSLQEDPDQLRNRLERVIASGSLVGIRNLLKSGDIINRRHSENGMTPLSSAAFHGKSKVTTLLLEHKADLRETNRDGNTALHIAAFMCQAEIVKTLLKNGASTTARNHRRELPIDTVSGEWSEGLGDFYQVLINSTDLDLDLAEVQKLRPQITTILRKHSAK
;
A
#
# COMPACT_ATOMS: atom_id res chain seq x y z
N MET A 1 -52.21 -28.59 -44.22
CA MET A 1 -53.43 -29.37 -43.90
C MET A 1 -53.02 -30.77 -43.45
N LYS A 2 -53.91 -31.47 -42.73
CA LYS A 2 -53.89 -32.90 -42.34
C LYS A 2 -53.55 -33.88 -43.50
N PRO A 3 -53.34 -35.21 -43.29
CA PRO A 3 -52.82 -36.00 -42.14
C PRO A 3 -52.03 -37.30 -42.60
N LEU A 4 -52.17 -38.43 -41.85
CA LEU A 4 -52.01 -39.88 -42.20
C LEU A 4 -50.57 -40.50 -42.15
N THR A 5 -50.19 -41.35 -41.16
CA THR A 5 -50.42 -42.82 -40.89
C THR A 5 -49.34 -43.76 -41.48
N LEU A 6 -49.11 -45.04 -41.09
CA LEU A 6 -49.36 -45.93 -39.92
C LEU A 6 -48.71 -47.31 -40.24
N GLY A 7 -48.42 -48.16 -39.23
CA GLY A 7 -48.04 -49.59 -39.39
C GLY A 7 -46.52 -49.84 -39.34
N ILE A 8 -45.92 -50.73 -38.54
CA ILE A 8 -46.32 -51.97 -37.82
C ILE A 8 -46.60 -53.21 -38.70
N LEU A 9 -45.58 -54.08 -38.84
CA LEU A 9 -45.55 -55.53 -38.50
C LEU A 9 -44.06 -55.98 -38.58
N LEU A 10 -43.45 -56.63 -37.58
CA LEU A 10 -43.27 -58.09 -37.41
C LEU A 10 -42.71 -58.80 -38.67
N THR A 11 -41.74 -59.73 -38.61
CA THR A 11 -41.34 -60.66 -37.52
C THR A 11 -39.92 -61.26 -37.78
N THR A 12 -39.18 -61.67 -36.72
CA THR A 12 -38.26 -62.86 -36.58
C THR A 12 -37.50 -63.43 -37.81
N ILE A 13 -36.25 -63.92 -37.81
CA ILE A 13 -35.35 -64.61 -36.83
C ILE A 13 -33.99 -64.85 -37.58
N SER A 14 -32.81 -65.19 -37.04
CA SER A 14 -32.05 -64.91 -35.80
C SER A 14 -30.66 -65.61 -35.88
N LEU A 15 -29.67 -65.24 -35.03
CA LEU A 15 -28.29 -65.79 -34.93
C LEU A 15 -27.36 -65.48 -36.15
N THR A 16 -26.02 -65.35 -36.04
CA THR A 16 -25.04 -64.97 -34.98
C THR A 16 -23.72 -64.67 -35.70
N GLY A 17 -22.90 -63.71 -35.26
CA GLY A 17 -21.58 -63.49 -35.91
C GLY A 17 -20.84 -62.21 -35.57
N ILE A 18 -20.33 -62.13 -34.34
CA ILE A 18 -19.51 -61.05 -33.76
C ILE A 18 -18.42 -60.50 -34.70
N TRP A 19 -18.35 -59.17 -34.81
CA TRP A 19 -17.07 -58.43 -34.88
C TRP A 19 -17.16 -57.19 -33.98
N LEU A 20 -16.13 -56.96 -33.15
CA LEU A 20 -16.11 -55.85 -32.20
C LEU A 20 -15.71 -54.53 -32.87
N LEU A 21 -16.47 -53.48 -32.59
CA LEU A 21 -15.99 -52.09 -32.61
C LEU A 21 -15.88 -51.60 -31.16
N PRO A 22 -14.79 -50.88 -30.80
CA PRO A 22 -14.56 -50.45 -29.42
C PRO A 22 -15.53 -49.34 -28.98
N ALA A 23 -15.76 -49.28 -27.68
CA ALA A 23 -16.80 -48.48 -27.03
C ALA A 23 -16.78 -46.98 -27.39
N ARG A 24 -17.98 -46.45 -27.64
CA ARG A 24 -18.29 -45.05 -27.34
C ARG A 24 -18.32 -44.84 -25.82
N ASP A 25 -18.16 -43.58 -25.46
CA ASP A 25 -18.55 -42.96 -24.19
C ASP A 25 -17.74 -43.29 -22.93
N ASN A 26 -17.09 -42.24 -22.43
CA ASN A 26 -17.02 -41.89 -21.00
C ASN A 26 -16.78 -40.37 -20.90
N LEU A 27 -17.87 -39.62 -21.08
CA LEU A 27 -18.14 -38.41 -20.31
C LEU A 27 -18.99 -38.86 -19.10
N PRO A 28 -18.87 -38.23 -17.92
CA PRO A 28 -19.71 -38.59 -16.77
C PRO A 28 -21.19 -38.45 -17.14
N ALA A 29 -22.01 -39.39 -16.66
CA ALA A 29 -23.34 -39.65 -17.17
C ALA A 29 -24.30 -38.45 -17.05
N ARG A 30 -25.18 -38.29 -18.05
CA ARG A 30 -26.37 -37.43 -17.95
C ARG A 30 -27.39 -38.09 -17.02
N ASP A 31 -27.49 -37.62 -15.79
CA ASP A 31 -28.64 -37.94 -14.94
C ASP A 31 -29.89 -37.16 -15.35
N LYS A 32 -31.05 -37.82 -15.23
CA LYS A 32 -32.36 -37.23 -15.53
C LYS A 32 -32.79 -36.29 -14.39
N GLN A 33 -33.08 -35.04 -14.74
CA GLN A 33 -33.54 -33.95 -13.85
C GLN A 33 -32.89 -33.93 -12.45
N PRO A 34 -31.82 -33.14 -12.28
CA PRO A 34 -31.18 -32.98 -10.97
C PRO A 34 -32.18 -32.48 -9.91
N ALA A 35 -31.99 -32.92 -8.66
CA ALA A 35 -32.70 -32.40 -7.50
C ALA A 35 -32.61 -30.86 -7.43
N PRO A 36 -33.54 -30.16 -6.75
CA PRO A 36 -33.57 -28.68 -6.76
C PRO A 36 -32.25 -28.00 -6.37
N SER A 37 -31.44 -28.64 -5.53
CA SER A 37 -30.10 -28.22 -5.09
C SER A 37 -29.00 -28.30 -6.15
N LEU A 38 -29.24 -28.95 -7.30
CA LEU A 38 -28.27 -29.18 -8.37
C LEU A 38 -28.53 -28.34 -9.64
N ARG A 39 -29.50 -27.42 -9.61
CA ARG A 39 -29.69 -26.46 -10.72
C ARG A 39 -28.50 -25.47 -10.74
N PRO A 40 -27.82 -25.25 -11.88
CA PRO A 40 -26.69 -24.34 -11.95
C PRO A 40 -27.06 -22.90 -11.53
N PRO A 41 -26.51 -22.36 -10.43
CA PRO A 41 -26.83 -21.01 -9.95
C PRO A 41 -26.41 -19.96 -10.98
N LYS A 42 -27.17 -18.86 -11.11
CA LYS A 42 -26.86 -17.80 -12.09
C LYS A 42 -25.40 -17.34 -11.89
N PRO A 43 -24.58 -17.26 -12.95
CA PRO A 43 -23.22 -16.72 -12.84
C PRO A 43 -23.22 -15.36 -12.16
N ALA A 44 -22.23 -15.14 -11.28
CA ALA A 44 -22.00 -13.83 -10.69
C ALA A 44 -21.29 -12.93 -11.71
N THR A 45 -21.72 -11.69 -11.83
CA THR A 45 -21.05 -10.69 -12.67
C THR A 45 -19.81 -10.18 -11.94
N VAL A 46 -18.66 -10.25 -12.60
CA VAL A 46 -17.39 -9.67 -12.14
C VAL A 46 -17.45 -8.15 -12.20
N GLY A 47 -16.86 -7.48 -11.21
CA GLY A 47 -16.58 -6.04 -11.23
C GLY A 47 -15.11 -5.74 -11.43
N HIS A 48 -14.83 -4.57 -12.01
CA HIS A 48 -13.49 -4.08 -12.34
C HIS A 48 -13.25 -2.71 -11.65
N PRO A 49 -12.95 -2.70 -10.34
CA PRO A 49 -12.50 -1.48 -9.66
C PRO A 49 -11.17 -0.99 -10.27
N SER A 50 -11.05 0.32 -10.52
CA SER A 50 -9.86 0.92 -11.16
C SER A 50 -8.98 1.59 -10.12
N PHE A 51 -7.81 1.01 -9.83
CA PHE A 51 -6.90 1.51 -8.78
C PHE A 51 -5.89 2.55 -9.26
N LEU A 52 -5.85 2.84 -10.57
CA LEU A 52 -4.90 3.74 -11.26
C LEU A 52 -3.44 3.26 -11.30
N SER A 53 -3.22 1.95 -11.16
CA SER A 53 -1.91 1.31 -11.06
C SER A 53 -0.86 1.80 -12.09
N PRO A 54 0.42 1.96 -11.68
CA PRO A 54 1.51 2.48 -12.51
C PRO A 54 1.86 1.51 -13.64
N HIS A 55 2.53 1.96 -14.70
CA HIS A 55 2.92 1.10 -15.83
C HIS A 55 4.43 1.12 -16.08
N PHE A 56 5.01 -0.03 -16.42
CA PHE A 56 6.36 -0.12 -16.99
C PHE A 56 6.44 -1.24 -18.02
N LYS A 57 6.84 -0.92 -19.26
CA LYS A 57 6.81 -1.83 -20.43
C LYS A 57 5.53 -2.71 -20.49
N PRO A 58 4.32 -2.09 -20.50
CA PRO A 58 3.04 -2.83 -20.51
C PRO A 58 2.71 -3.48 -21.86
N ILE A 59 3.60 -3.38 -22.86
CA ILE A 59 3.39 -3.85 -24.21
C ILE A 59 4.72 -4.39 -24.77
N VAL A 60 4.70 -5.60 -25.34
CA VAL A 60 5.89 -6.27 -25.88
C VAL A 60 5.60 -7.01 -27.18
N LEU A 61 6.61 -7.16 -28.02
CA LEU A 61 6.51 -7.84 -29.32
C LEU A 61 7.37 -9.10 -29.34
N LEU A 62 6.72 -10.27 -29.48
CA LEU A 62 7.39 -11.54 -29.75
C LEU A 62 7.20 -11.90 -31.23
N LYS A 63 8.24 -11.63 -32.03
CA LYS A 63 8.25 -11.79 -33.50
C LYS A 63 7.16 -10.97 -34.19
N ASP A 64 6.00 -11.57 -34.45
CA ASP A 64 4.84 -10.94 -35.08
C ASP A 64 3.62 -10.86 -34.13
N THR A 65 3.76 -11.37 -32.91
CA THR A 65 2.70 -11.42 -31.89
C THR A 65 2.94 -10.35 -30.83
N LEU A 66 2.03 -9.38 -30.75
CA LEU A 66 2.02 -8.31 -29.77
C LEU A 66 1.26 -8.79 -28.52
N PHE A 67 1.81 -8.57 -27.34
CA PHE A 67 1.16 -8.80 -26.05
C PHE A 67 1.00 -7.46 -25.33
N VAL A 68 -0.21 -7.19 -24.83
CA VAL A 68 -0.60 -5.87 -24.35
C VAL A 68 -1.35 -6.02 -23.03
N ALA A 69 -0.86 -5.40 -21.97
CA ALA A 69 -1.56 -5.36 -20.69
C ALA A 69 -2.75 -4.42 -20.80
N ASN A 70 -3.96 -4.96 -20.65
CA ASN A 70 -5.20 -4.20 -20.61
C ASN A 70 -5.66 -4.10 -19.14
N THR A 71 -5.03 -3.17 -18.43
CA THR A 71 -5.11 -3.00 -16.97
C THR A 71 -6.55 -2.99 -16.46
N PRO A 72 -7.47 -2.14 -16.98
CA PRO A 72 -8.83 -2.07 -16.43
C PRO A 72 -9.67 -3.32 -16.72
N ALA A 73 -9.23 -4.22 -17.59
CA ALA A 73 -9.93 -5.44 -17.97
C ALA A 73 -9.26 -6.73 -17.42
N ASP A 74 -8.27 -6.62 -16.53
CA ASP A 74 -7.56 -7.74 -15.88
C ASP A 74 -7.00 -8.78 -16.86
N THR A 75 -6.55 -8.35 -18.04
CA THR A 75 -6.21 -9.23 -19.16
C THR A 75 -4.96 -8.82 -19.92
N VAL A 76 -4.36 -9.78 -20.62
CA VAL A 76 -3.42 -9.53 -21.72
C VAL A 76 -4.11 -9.78 -23.05
N ASP A 77 -4.18 -8.74 -23.87
CA ASP A 77 -4.68 -8.79 -25.24
C ASP A 77 -3.55 -9.12 -26.22
N VAL A 78 -3.78 -10.14 -27.06
CA VAL A 78 -2.79 -10.70 -27.98
C VAL A 78 -3.19 -10.39 -29.42
N ILE A 79 -2.32 -9.72 -30.18
CA ILE A 79 -2.63 -9.19 -31.52
C ILE A 79 -1.57 -9.63 -32.54
N ASN A 80 -2.02 -9.98 -33.75
CA ASN A 80 -1.16 -10.29 -34.88
C ASN A 80 -0.74 -9.00 -35.61
N THR A 81 0.54 -8.64 -35.53
CA THR A 81 1.06 -7.40 -36.13
C THR A 81 1.13 -7.40 -37.66
N LYS A 82 0.93 -8.53 -38.35
CA LYS A 82 0.90 -8.57 -39.84
C LYS A 82 -0.39 -8.03 -40.43
N ASN A 83 -1.50 -8.15 -39.70
CA ASN A 83 -2.84 -7.82 -40.18
C ASN A 83 -3.69 -7.04 -39.15
N GLY A 84 -3.12 -6.69 -38.00
CA GLY A 84 -3.80 -5.97 -36.92
C GLY A 84 -4.91 -6.76 -36.21
N ARG A 85 -5.06 -8.07 -36.48
CA ARG A 85 -6.16 -8.86 -35.93
C ARG A 85 -5.86 -9.36 -34.53
N PHE A 86 -6.83 -9.19 -33.65
CA PHE A 86 -6.89 -9.85 -32.35
C PHE A 86 -6.80 -11.38 -32.49
N ILE A 87 -6.00 -12.02 -31.63
CA ILE A 87 -5.79 -13.46 -31.55
C ILE A 87 -6.54 -14.03 -30.35
N LYS A 88 -6.28 -13.50 -29.15
CA LYS A 88 -6.84 -13.98 -27.88
C LYS A 88 -6.76 -12.89 -26.82
N ARG A 89 -7.74 -12.89 -25.90
CA ARG A 89 -7.67 -12.22 -24.59
C ARG A 89 -7.38 -13.27 -23.54
N ILE A 90 -6.34 -13.05 -22.74
CA ILE A 90 -5.89 -13.98 -21.71
C ILE A 90 -6.21 -13.34 -20.35
N PRO A 91 -7.15 -13.90 -19.56
CA PRO A 91 -7.35 -13.46 -18.17
C PRO A 91 -6.07 -13.67 -17.37
N VAL A 92 -5.65 -12.63 -16.63
CA VAL A 92 -4.52 -12.68 -15.70
C VAL A 92 -5.00 -12.23 -14.31
N GLY A 93 -4.10 -11.71 -13.47
CA GLY A 93 -4.47 -11.08 -12.20
C GLY A 93 -5.09 -9.71 -12.40
N ILE A 94 -5.38 -9.04 -11.28
CA ILE A 94 -6.02 -7.73 -11.24
C ILE A 94 -4.99 -6.64 -11.51
N ASP A 95 -5.37 -5.65 -12.32
CA ASP A 95 -4.50 -4.57 -12.81
C ASP A 95 -3.13 -5.07 -13.33
N PRO A 96 -3.07 -5.75 -14.49
CA PRO A 96 -1.79 -6.07 -15.14
C PRO A 96 -1.08 -4.81 -15.65
N VAL A 97 0.20 -4.64 -15.30
CA VAL A 97 0.92 -3.35 -15.47
C VAL A 97 2.24 -3.42 -16.24
N SER A 98 2.82 -4.62 -16.36
CA SER A 98 4.13 -4.84 -16.96
C SER A 98 4.18 -6.20 -17.63
N ILE A 99 4.89 -6.31 -18.75
CA ILE A 99 5.08 -7.57 -19.47
C ILE A 99 6.57 -7.76 -19.82
N ALA A 100 7.11 -8.95 -19.56
CA ALA A 100 8.44 -9.35 -20.00
C ALA A 100 8.41 -10.69 -20.76
N ILE A 101 9.21 -10.79 -21.81
CA ILE A 101 9.42 -12.03 -22.58
C ILE A 101 10.64 -12.76 -21.99
N ARG A 102 10.49 -14.05 -21.68
CA ARG A 102 11.64 -14.88 -21.27
C ARG A 102 12.62 -15.04 -22.45
N PRO A 103 13.96 -15.02 -22.26
CA PRO A 103 14.91 -14.96 -23.37
C PRO A 103 14.78 -16.03 -24.46
N ASP A 104 14.31 -17.24 -24.13
CA ASP A 104 14.04 -18.30 -25.13
C ASP A 104 12.72 -18.14 -25.93
N GLY A 105 11.92 -17.13 -25.61
CA GLY A 105 10.66 -16.80 -26.28
C GLY A 105 9.52 -17.79 -26.04
N LYS A 106 9.62 -18.69 -25.05
CA LYS A 106 8.59 -19.68 -24.72
C LYS A 106 7.62 -19.24 -23.61
N GLU A 107 7.94 -18.16 -22.90
CA GLU A 107 7.09 -17.60 -21.85
C GLU A 107 7.00 -16.08 -21.94
N VAL A 108 5.84 -15.57 -21.57
CA VAL A 108 5.57 -14.16 -21.27
C VAL A 108 5.14 -14.07 -19.80
N TRP A 109 5.82 -13.24 -19.02
CA TRP A 109 5.49 -12.98 -17.62
C TRP A 109 4.80 -11.62 -17.51
N VAL A 110 3.78 -11.53 -16.66
CA VAL A 110 2.90 -10.36 -16.51
C VAL A 110 2.79 -10.01 -15.03
N SER A 111 3.22 -8.82 -14.62
CA SER A 111 2.99 -8.33 -13.25
C SER A 111 1.56 -7.85 -13.10
N ASN A 112 0.86 -8.35 -12.08
CA ASN A 112 -0.49 -7.98 -11.71
C ASN A 112 -0.43 -7.19 -10.41
N HIS A 113 -0.56 -5.87 -10.51
CA HIS A 113 -0.23 -4.93 -9.44
C HIS A 113 -1.04 -5.18 -8.17
N ILE A 114 -2.33 -5.45 -8.32
CA ILE A 114 -3.27 -5.57 -7.19
C ILE A 114 -3.45 -7.04 -6.74
N SER A 115 -3.03 -8.00 -7.56
CA SER A 115 -3.01 -9.43 -7.19
C SER A 115 -1.79 -9.84 -6.37
N ASP A 116 -0.77 -8.98 -6.27
CA ASP A 116 0.55 -9.27 -5.68
C ASP A 116 1.17 -10.52 -6.28
N SER A 117 1.12 -10.60 -7.62
CA SER A 117 1.51 -11.79 -8.37
C SER A 117 2.13 -11.46 -9.74
N VAL A 118 2.87 -12.43 -10.28
CA VAL A 118 3.20 -12.49 -11.70
C VAL A 118 2.51 -13.71 -12.34
N SER A 119 1.70 -13.48 -13.38
CA SER A 119 1.14 -14.55 -14.22
C SER A 119 2.15 -14.98 -15.29
N VAL A 120 2.38 -16.28 -15.42
CA VAL A 120 3.25 -16.87 -16.45
C VAL A 120 2.40 -17.44 -17.58
N ILE A 121 2.49 -16.86 -18.78
CA ILE A 121 1.79 -17.27 -19.99
C ILE A 121 2.74 -18.10 -20.87
N ASP A 122 2.28 -19.27 -21.32
CA ASP A 122 3.00 -20.09 -22.29
C ASP A 122 2.86 -19.51 -23.71
N THR A 123 3.98 -19.29 -24.41
CA THR A 123 4.02 -18.79 -25.79
C THR A 123 4.56 -19.80 -26.80
N ASN A 124 4.80 -21.05 -26.40
CA ASN A 124 5.22 -22.11 -27.31
C ASN A 124 4.02 -22.63 -28.15
N PRO A 125 3.97 -22.40 -29.47
CA PRO A 125 2.83 -22.81 -30.30
C PRO A 125 2.69 -24.33 -30.47
N ALA A 126 3.71 -25.12 -30.11
CA ALA A 126 3.64 -26.59 -30.08
C ALA A 126 3.09 -27.14 -28.75
N SER A 127 2.90 -26.27 -27.75
CA SER A 127 2.42 -26.65 -26.42
C SER A 127 0.89 -26.66 -26.37
N PRO A 128 0.24 -27.64 -25.69
CA PRO A 128 -1.21 -27.63 -25.50
C PRO A 128 -1.67 -26.45 -24.63
N THR A 129 -0.80 -25.87 -23.82
CA THR A 129 -1.10 -24.70 -22.96
C THR A 129 -0.83 -23.35 -23.64
N SER A 130 -0.46 -23.33 -24.93
CA SER A 130 -0.14 -22.09 -25.66
C SER A 130 -1.22 -21.01 -25.48
N LEU A 131 -0.78 -19.80 -25.16
CA LEU A 131 -1.60 -18.63 -24.84
C LEU A 131 -2.55 -18.83 -23.63
N HIS A 132 -2.15 -19.60 -22.62
CA HIS A 132 -2.82 -19.70 -21.32
C HIS A 132 -1.84 -19.47 -20.17
N VAL A 133 -2.36 -19.09 -19.00
CA VAL A 133 -1.56 -18.99 -17.76
C VAL A 133 -1.25 -20.40 -17.24
N ILE A 134 0.03 -20.67 -17.03
CA ILE A 134 0.57 -21.97 -16.57
C ILE A 134 1.16 -21.92 -15.15
N ALA A 135 1.38 -20.72 -14.59
CA ALA A 135 1.79 -20.54 -13.21
C ALA A 135 1.46 -19.13 -12.69
N THR A 136 1.33 -19.02 -11.37
CA THR A 136 1.32 -17.77 -10.59
C THR A 136 2.58 -17.75 -9.73
N ILE A 137 3.41 -16.71 -9.87
CA ILE A 137 4.53 -16.43 -8.96
C ILE A 137 4.04 -15.41 -7.94
N GLN A 138 4.22 -15.69 -6.65
CA GLN A 138 3.80 -14.85 -5.52
C GLN A 138 4.53 -15.34 -4.26
N ASP A 139 4.56 -14.54 -3.20
CA ASP A 139 5.14 -14.91 -1.91
C ASP A 139 4.23 -14.48 -0.74
N PHE A 140 4.02 -15.37 0.21
CA PHE A 140 3.15 -15.16 1.37
C PHE A 140 3.90 -15.48 2.67
N ASP A 141 3.60 -14.72 3.72
CA ASP A 141 3.90 -15.08 5.10
C ASP A 141 2.90 -16.17 5.56
N PRO A 142 3.34 -17.40 5.87
CA PRO A 142 2.44 -18.51 6.18
C PRO A 142 1.78 -18.39 7.56
N GLU A 143 2.34 -17.61 8.50
CA GLU A 143 1.72 -17.38 9.81
C GLU A 143 0.67 -16.28 9.73
N LYS A 144 0.93 -15.23 8.94
CA LYS A 144 0.03 -14.07 8.79
C LYS A 144 -1.00 -14.24 7.67
N ARG A 145 -0.83 -15.23 6.78
CA ARG A 145 -1.62 -15.38 5.54
C ARG A 145 -1.66 -14.10 4.69
N ALA A 146 -0.58 -13.35 4.69
CA ALA A 146 -0.47 -12.01 4.08
C ALA A 146 0.68 -11.97 3.06
N THR A 147 0.56 -11.13 2.03
CA THR A 147 1.57 -11.04 0.96
C THR A 147 2.91 -10.52 1.48
N ARG A 148 4.00 -10.94 0.81
CA ARG A 148 5.35 -10.34 0.85
C ARG A 148 5.83 -9.90 -0.55
N PHE A 149 4.93 -9.94 -1.52
CA PHE A 149 5.15 -9.71 -2.95
C PHE A 149 4.27 -8.55 -3.44
N ASP A 150 4.06 -7.59 -2.55
CA ASP A 150 3.09 -6.50 -2.66
C ASP A 150 3.46 -5.52 -3.80
N GLU A 151 2.45 -5.09 -4.58
CA GLU A 151 2.55 -4.15 -5.71
C GLU A 151 3.72 -4.43 -6.70
N PRO A 152 3.72 -5.57 -7.42
CA PRO A 152 4.75 -5.88 -8.42
C PRO A 152 4.59 -5.05 -9.69
N VAL A 153 5.69 -4.45 -10.17
CA VAL A 153 5.74 -3.64 -11.40
C VAL A 153 6.73 -4.24 -12.41
N GLY A 154 7.95 -3.72 -12.53
CA GLY A 154 8.86 -4.12 -13.61
C GLY A 154 9.38 -5.55 -13.48
N ILE A 155 9.52 -6.24 -14.62
CA ILE A 155 10.14 -7.58 -14.71
C ILE A 155 11.35 -7.50 -15.63
N ALA A 156 12.47 -8.10 -15.23
CA ALA A 156 13.64 -8.28 -16.09
C ALA A 156 14.27 -9.66 -15.89
N PHE A 157 14.56 -10.37 -16.99
CA PHE A 157 15.28 -11.65 -16.96
C PHE A 157 16.79 -11.41 -16.98
N ALA A 158 17.52 -12.04 -16.06
CA ALA A 158 18.97 -12.18 -16.19
C ALA A 158 19.30 -13.15 -17.34
N ASP A 159 18.62 -14.30 -17.34
CA ASP A 159 18.73 -15.36 -18.32
C ASP A 159 17.44 -16.23 -18.30
N ASN A 160 17.51 -17.48 -18.80
CA ASN A 160 16.39 -18.42 -18.74
C ASN A 160 16.21 -19.14 -17.37
N LYS A 161 17.04 -18.83 -16.37
CA LYS A 161 17.04 -19.44 -15.03
C LYS A 161 16.71 -18.44 -13.92
N LYS A 162 17.03 -17.15 -14.10
CA LYS A 162 16.89 -16.11 -13.09
C LYS A 162 16.17 -14.88 -13.63
N ALA A 163 15.20 -14.39 -12.87
CA ALA A 163 14.45 -13.18 -13.14
C ALA A 163 14.39 -12.27 -11.91
N TYR A 164 14.13 -11.00 -12.16
CA TYR A 164 13.92 -9.96 -11.17
C TYR A 164 12.51 -9.40 -11.34
N VAL A 165 11.83 -9.14 -10.22
CA VAL A 165 10.54 -8.45 -10.18
C VAL A 165 10.66 -7.29 -9.19
N ALA A 166 10.34 -6.08 -9.61
CA ALA A 166 10.32 -4.93 -8.73
C ALA A 166 9.03 -4.91 -7.90
N LEU A 167 9.17 -4.80 -6.58
CA LEU A 167 8.08 -4.72 -5.62
C LEU A 167 8.04 -3.28 -5.10
N SER A 168 7.13 -2.47 -5.64
CA SER A 168 7.15 -1.03 -5.43
C SER A 168 6.89 -0.70 -3.96
N SER A 169 5.80 -1.20 -3.40
CA SER A 169 5.39 -0.94 -2.00
C SER A 169 6.35 -1.47 -0.94
N GLU A 170 7.26 -2.36 -1.32
CA GLU A 170 8.24 -2.99 -0.43
C GLU A 170 9.61 -2.30 -0.44
N ASN A 171 9.85 -1.37 -1.38
CA ASN A 171 11.18 -0.85 -1.74
C ASN A 171 12.21 -1.98 -1.97
N LYS A 172 11.82 -3.02 -2.73
CA LYS A 172 12.62 -4.23 -2.97
C LYS A 172 12.58 -4.71 -4.41
N ILE A 173 13.59 -5.50 -4.79
CA ILE A 173 13.55 -6.38 -5.95
C ILE A 173 13.50 -7.84 -5.48
N ALA A 174 12.47 -8.58 -5.87
CA ALA A 174 12.42 -10.03 -5.68
C ALA A 174 13.29 -10.75 -6.73
N VAL A 175 14.13 -11.67 -6.29
CA VAL A 175 14.96 -12.53 -7.15
C VAL A 175 14.28 -13.88 -7.31
N VAL A 176 13.79 -14.18 -8.50
CA VAL A 176 12.96 -15.35 -8.81
C VAL A 176 13.76 -16.41 -9.56
N ASP A 177 13.73 -17.64 -9.07
CA ASP A 177 14.18 -18.81 -9.83
C ASP A 177 13.09 -19.20 -10.86
N VAL A 178 13.43 -19.10 -12.14
CA VAL A 178 12.52 -19.25 -13.28
C VAL A 178 12.01 -20.68 -13.41
N ALA A 179 12.77 -21.69 -12.96
CA ALA A 179 12.37 -23.09 -13.07
C ALA A 179 11.31 -23.46 -12.01
N SER A 180 11.61 -23.17 -10.74
CA SER A 180 10.76 -23.50 -9.59
C SER A 180 9.63 -22.51 -9.33
N ARG A 181 9.67 -21.32 -9.95
CA ARG A 181 8.69 -20.21 -9.77
C ARG A 181 8.71 -19.59 -8.37
N LYS A 182 9.81 -19.76 -7.63
CA LYS A 182 9.94 -19.28 -6.25
C LYS A 182 10.81 -18.04 -6.14
N VAL A 183 10.42 -17.13 -5.26
CA VAL A 183 11.30 -16.07 -4.76
C VAL A 183 12.40 -16.72 -3.91
N THR A 184 13.65 -16.40 -4.22
CA THR A 184 14.85 -16.96 -3.56
C THR A 184 15.45 -16.00 -2.55
N LYS A 185 15.40 -14.70 -2.82
CA LYS A 185 15.81 -13.61 -1.93
C LYS A 185 15.22 -12.28 -2.41
N HIS A 186 15.39 -11.24 -1.61
CA HIS A 186 15.07 -9.85 -1.95
C HIS A 186 16.33 -8.98 -1.91
N LEU A 187 16.43 -8.03 -2.84
CA LEU A 187 17.41 -6.94 -2.80
C LEU A 187 16.71 -5.70 -2.24
N SER A 188 17.26 -5.10 -1.18
CA SER A 188 16.72 -3.85 -0.63
C SER A 188 17.15 -2.66 -1.46
N ILE A 189 16.19 -1.81 -1.85
CA ILE A 189 16.42 -0.56 -2.56
C ILE A 189 16.25 0.59 -1.54
N PRO A 190 17.31 1.34 -1.17
CA PRO A 190 17.21 2.46 -0.23
C PRO A 190 16.69 3.73 -0.92
N ALA A 191 15.55 3.61 -1.62
CA ALA A 191 14.79 4.63 -2.32
C ALA A 191 13.35 4.13 -2.53
N GLN A 192 12.41 5.01 -2.90
CA GLN A 192 10.97 4.69 -2.91
C GLN A 192 10.46 4.25 -4.28
N ASP A 193 9.53 3.29 -4.28
CA ASP A 193 8.86 2.77 -5.48
C ASP A 193 9.83 2.32 -6.60
N PRO A 194 10.66 1.28 -6.41
CA PRO A 194 11.32 0.62 -7.55
C PRO A 194 10.26 0.14 -8.55
N ARG A 195 10.23 0.76 -9.74
CA ARG A 195 9.25 0.48 -10.80
C ARG A 195 9.92 0.01 -12.09
N ALA A 196 10.83 0.81 -12.64
CA ALA A 196 11.46 0.55 -13.92
C ALA A 196 12.76 -0.25 -13.74
N ILE A 197 12.85 -1.42 -14.38
CA ILE A 197 14.04 -2.28 -14.33
C ILE A 197 14.40 -2.83 -15.72
N ALA A 198 15.70 -3.02 -15.98
CA ALA A 198 16.16 -3.71 -17.19
C ALA A 198 17.44 -4.50 -16.92
N VAL A 199 17.66 -5.57 -17.70
CA VAL A 199 18.95 -6.26 -17.73
C VAL A 199 19.64 -6.01 -19.08
N ARG A 200 20.92 -5.63 -19.02
CA ARG A 200 21.79 -5.44 -20.19
C ARG A 200 23.22 -5.80 -19.79
N ASN A 201 23.95 -6.52 -20.64
CA ASN A 201 25.37 -6.86 -20.47
C ASN A 201 25.73 -7.43 -19.07
N GLY A 202 24.91 -8.34 -18.54
CA GLY A 202 25.13 -8.98 -17.23
C GLY A 202 24.81 -8.09 -16.03
N LYS A 203 24.24 -6.90 -16.22
CA LYS A 203 23.85 -5.97 -15.16
C LYS A 203 22.34 -5.77 -15.11
N LEU A 204 21.80 -5.69 -13.89
CA LEU A 204 20.45 -5.23 -13.60
C LEU A 204 20.50 -3.74 -13.27
N TYR A 205 19.73 -2.95 -13.99
CA TYR A 205 19.52 -1.53 -13.76
C TYR A 205 18.16 -1.36 -13.07
N VAL A 206 18.12 -0.65 -11.93
CA VAL A 206 16.92 -0.42 -11.12
C VAL A 206 16.72 1.07 -10.89
N LEU A 207 15.55 1.56 -11.31
CA LEU A 207 15.14 2.94 -11.20
C LEU A 207 13.91 3.04 -10.26
N PRO A 208 14.09 3.61 -9.05
CA PRO A 208 13.00 4.07 -8.22
C PRO A 208 12.21 5.16 -8.93
N PHE A 209 10.91 5.22 -8.71
CA PHE A 209 10.03 6.22 -9.32
C PHE A 209 10.21 7.59 -8.68
N GLU A 210 10.27 7.62 -7.35
CA GLU A 210 10.42 8.85 -6.58
C GLU A 210 11.90 9.06 -6.28
N SER A 211 12.50 9.99 -7.04
CA SER A 211 13.84 10.49 -6.77
C SER A 211 13.79 11.58 -5.71
N ASN A 212 14.75 11.53 -4.79
CA ASN A 212 14.98 12.62 -3.87
C ASN A 212 15.90 13.65 -4.51
N ASN A 213 15.31 14.63 -5.20
CA ASN A 213 15.98 15.75 -5.88
C ASN A 213 16.70 16.75 -4.95
N LYS A 214 17.08 16.30 -3.75
CA LYS A 214 17.76 17.03 -2.67
C LYS A 214 16.95 18.15 -2.02
N THR A 215 15.65 18.27 -2.31
CA THR A 215 14.81 19.33 -1.71
C THR A 215 14.32 19.00 -0.30
N GLN A 216 14.38 19.98 0.59
CA GLN A 216 13.78 19.94 1.92
C GLN A 216 13.28 21.33 2.34
N LEU A 217 12.66 21.42 3.52
CA LEU A 217 12.38 22.69 4.16
C LEU A 217 13.64 23.32 4.78
N SER A 218 13.70 24.65 4.78
CA SER A 218 14.83 25.46 5.28
C SER A 218 14.97 25.52 6.81
N GLY A 219 14.73 24.41 7.51
CA GLY A 219 14.84 24.32 8.96
C GLY A 219 16.11 23.62 9.44
N GLY A 220 16.52 23.86 10.68
CA GLY A 220 17.71 23.23 11.27
C GLY A 220 17.96 23.65 12.72
N TYR A 221 19.15 23.37 13.24
CA TYR A 221 19.58 23.77 14.60
C TYR A 221 20.37 25.09 14.65
N LYS A 222 20.92 25.53 13.52
CA LYS A 222 21.81 26.70 13.43
C LYS A 222 21.35 27.52 12.24
N ILE A 223 20.79 28.69 12.50
CA ILE A 223 20.33 29.60 11.45
C ILE A 223 21.56 30.17 10.75
N ASP A 224 21.68 29.90 9.46
CA ASP A 224 22.70 30.47 8.56
C ASP A 224 22.10 31.50 7.58
N GLY A 225 20.77 31.56 7.48
CA GLY A 225 20.04 32.45 6.57
C GLY A 225 19.93 31.95 5.13
N ASP A 226 20.57 30.83 4.79
CA ASP A 226 20.58 30.24 3.45
C ASP A 226 19.89 28.88 3.39
N LEU A 227 20.51 27.84 3.96
CA LEU A 227 19.90 26.52 4.08
C LEU A 227 18.98 26.41 5.30
N VAL A 228 19.24 27.21 6.33
CA VAL A 228 18.48 27.25 7.59
C VAL A 228 18.01 28.67 7.88
N THR A 229 16.73 28.93 7.61
CA THR A 229 16.04 30.21 7.89
C THR A 229 15.30 30.22 9.23
N PHE A 230 15.06 29.05 9.84
CA PHE A 230 14.44 28.95 11.16
C PHE A 230 15.02 27.80 12.01
N ASP A 231 15.02 27.99 13.33
CA ASP A 231 15.35 26.93 14.28
C ASP A 231 14.15 25.98 14.40
N ALA A 232 14.28 24.81 13.76
CA ALA A 232 13.23 23.79 13.72
C ALA A 232 13.06 23.08 15.07
N HIS A 233 14.12 23.00 15.89
CA HIS A 233 14.01 22.43 17.23
C HIS A 233 13.23 23.37 18.14
N GLN A 234 13.56 24.65 18.18
CA GLN A 234 12.84 25.63 18.98
C GLN A 234 11.38 25.74 18.53
N HIS A 235 11.14 25.81 17.22
CA HIS A 235 9.78 25.91 16.68
C HIS A 235 8.93 24.66 16.96
N SER A 236 9.39 23.48 16.51
CA SER A 236 8.55 22.28 16.43
C SER A 236 8.74 21.29 17.60
N ILE A 237 9.84 21.35 18.35
CA ILE A 237 10.14 20.39 19.43
C ILE A 237 10.02 21.06 20.81
N ALA A 238 10.68 22.20 21.03
CA ALA A 238 10.71 22.86 22.34
C ALA A 238 9.40 23.60 22.66
N HIS A 239 8.88 24.38 21.72
CA HIS A 239 7.65 25.18 21.93
C HIS A 239 6.39 24.54 21.32
N ASN A 240 6.55 23.61 20.36
CA ASN A 240 5.44 22.96 19.62
C ASN A 240 4.38 23.99 19.16
N ASN A 241 4.81 25.10 18.56
CA ASN A 241 3.91 26.18 18.17
C ASN A 241 3.03 25.73 17.00
N ILE A 242 1.76 25.43 17.27
CA ILE A 242 0.82 24.85 16.30
C ILE A 242 0.72 25.71 15.03
N LEU A 243 0.71 27.04 15.21
CA LEU A 243 0.46 28.04 14.16
C LEU A 243 1.70 28.52 13.40
N SER A 244 2.91 28.14 13.83
CA SER A 244 4.18 28.60 13.22
C SER A 244 4.38 30.13 13.19
N LEU A 245 3.73 30.86 14.12
CA LEU A 245 3.84 32.31 14.24
C LEU A 245 5.32 32.75 14.40
N GLY A 246 5.74 33.69 13.57
CA GLY A 246 7.08 34.30 13.62
C GLY A 246 8.18 33.59 12.82
N HIS A 247 7.89 32.46 12.16
CA HIS A 247 8.88 31.72 11.37
C HIS A 247 8.66 31.88 9.86
N VAL A 248 9.73 31.71 9.10
CA VAL A 248 9.75 31.80 7.63
C VAL A 248 10.32 30.51 7.08
N VAL A 249 9.54 29.81 6.25
CA VAL A 249 9.88 28.49 5.72
C VAL A 249 9.97 28.56 4.20
N ASP A 250 11.14 28.20 3.70
CA ASP A 250 11.49 28.12 2.29
C ASP A 250 11.72 26.65 1.89
N ILE A 251 11.76 26.38 0.57
CA ILE A 251 12.12 25.08 0.00
C ILE A 251 13.52 25.21 -0.61
N VAL A 252 14.48 24.42 -0.12
CA VAL A 252 15.90 24.53 -0.49
C VAL A 252 16.46 23.21 -0.97
N LYS A 253 17.39 23.23 -1.93
CA LYS A 253 18.23 22.06 -2.26
C LYS A 253 19.37 21.95 -1.25
N HIS A 254 19.25 21.02 -0.31
CA HIS A 254 20.23 20.84 0.75
C HIS A 254 21.21 19.68 0.39
N PRO A 255 22.54 19.92 0.28
CA PRO A 255 23.48 18.96 -0.32
C PRO A 255 23.71 17.65 0.46
N ARG A 256 23.41 17.60 1.78
CA ARG A 256 23.44 16.35 2.57
C ARG A 256 22.18 15.48 2.43
N VAL A 257 21.12 15.95 1.75
CA VAL A 257 19.91 15.15 1.53
C VAL A 257 20.27 14.00 0.57
N PRO A 258 20.08 12.72 0.95
CA PRO A 258 20.46 11.59 0.11
C PRO A 258 19.59 11.50 -1.15
N ASP A 259 20.26 11.34 -2.28
CA ASP A 259 19.72 11.29 -3.63
C ASP A 259 20.28 10.01 -4.27
N LYS A 260 19.40 9.14 -4.80
CA LYS A 260 19.71 7.75 -5.18
C LYS A 260 18.70 7.24 -6.20
N ASP A 261 19.03 7.43 -7.47
CA ASP A 261 18.07 7.40 -8.56
C ASP A 261 18.23 6.21 -9.50
N LEU A 262 19.43 5.64 -9.56
CA LEU A 262 19.71 4.45 -10.36
C LEU A 262 20.67 3.54 -9.62
N PHE A 263 20.22 2.32 -9.33
CA PHE A 263 21.04 1.28 -8.73
C PHE A 263 21.42 0.27 -9.81
N ILE A 264 22.69 -0.14 -9.84
CA ILE A 264 23.21 -1.10 -10.81
C ILE A 264 23.75 -2.30 -10.05
N TYR A 265 23.17 -3.48 -10.29
CA TYR A 265 23.59 -4.74 -9.68
C TYR A 265 24.24 -5.65 -10.73
N ASP A 266 25.23 -6.41 -10.30
CA ASP A 266 25.75 -7.54 -11.07
C ASP A 266 24.75 -8.71 -11.04
N THR A 267 24.39 -9.28 -12.20
CA THR A 267 23.33 -10.30 -12.25
C THR A 267 23.79 -11.71 -11.87
N GLU A 268 25.09 -11.97 -11.78
CA GLU A 268 25.60 -13.26 -11.31
C GLU A 268 25.53 -13.31 -9.77
N THR A 269 26.08 -12.29 -9.11
CA THR A 269 26.24 -12.20 -7.65
C THR A 269 25.09 -11.52 -6.91
N ASP A 270 24.33 -10.65 -7.58
CA ASP A 270 23.39 -9.68 -7.01
C ASP A 270 24.03 -8.63 -6.07
N HIS A 271 25.33 -8.37 -6.22
CA HIS A 271 26.00 -7.28 -5.52
C HIS A 271 25.77 -5.95 -6.23
N LEU A 272 25.56 -4.89 -5.43
CA LEU A 272 25.49 -3.52 -5.92
C LEU A 272 26.87 -3.11 -6.47
N VAL A 273 26.90 -2.67 -7.71
CA VAL A 273 28.09 -2.23 -8.46
C VAL A 273 28.23 -0.71 -8.40
N GLU A 274 27.13 0.03 -8.56
CA GLU A 274 27.12 1.49 -8.65
C GLU A 274 25.76 2.06 -8.20
N THR A 275 25.76 3.30 -7.72
CA THR A 275 24.53 4.10 -7.52
C THR A 275 24.73 5.50 -8.08
N VAL A 276 23.79 5.96 -8.89
CA VAL A 276 23.80 7.29 -9.52
C VAL A 276 22.72 8.16 -8.90
N ASP A 277 23.04 9.45 -8.73
CA ASP A 277 22.16 10.48 -8.16
C ASP A 277 21.81 11.55 -9.21
N THR A 278 20.84 12.41 -8.89
CA THR A 278 20.48 13.61 -9.66
C THR A 278 20.12 13.30 -11.12
N LEU A 279 19.13 12.42 -11.31
CA LEU A 279 18.58 12.03 -12.61
C LEU A 279 17.27 12.72 -12.98
N GLY A 280 16.56 13.31 -12.01
CA GLY A 280 15.29 14.03 -12.19
C GLY A 280 14.58 14.17 -10.84
N THR A 281 13.25 14.30 -10.83
CA THR A 281 12.45 14.17 -9.60
C THR A 281 11.48 12.99 -9.67
N LEU A 282 10.81 12.77 -10.80
CA LEU A 282 9.91 11.62 -11.02
C LEU A 282 10.35 10.86 -12.26
N LEU A 283 10.73 9.59 -12.08
CA LEU A 283 11.50 8.80 -13.03
C LEU A 283 10.63 7.65 -13.61
N PHE A 284 10.05 7.85 -14.79
CA PHE A 284 8.99 6.98 -15.31
C PHE A 284 9.48 5.71 -16.02
N GLY A 285 10.52 5.83 -16.86
CA GLY A 285 10.93 4.75 -17.74
C GLY A 285 12.39 4.81 -18.11
N LEU A 286 13.00 3.65 -18.38
CA LEU A 286 14.41 3.54 -18.75
C LEU A 286 14.65 2.61 -19.94
N THR A 287 15.71 2.89 -20.69
CA THR A 287 16.29 2.00 -21.69
C THR A 287 17.82 2.09 -21.67
N VAL A 288 18.52 1.06 -22.14
CA VAL A 288 19.99 0.91 -22.00
C VAL A 288 20.61 0.47 -23.32
N ASP A 289 21.63 1.19 -23.79
CA ASP A 289 22.31 0.90 -25.05
C ASP A 289 23.29 -0.30 -24.96
N SER A 290 23.97 -0.63 -26.06
CA SER A 290 24.95 -1.72 -26.14
C SER A 290 26.23 -1.45 -25.33
N ARG A 291 26.56 -0.18 -25.06
CA ARG A 291 27.70 0.26 -24.26
C ARG A 291 27.38 0.28 -22.75
N GLY A 292 26.10 0.21 -22.39
CA GLY A 292 25.61 0.30 -21.02
C GLY A 292 25.20 1.72 -20.61
N SER A 293 25.12 2.67 -21.56
CA SER A 293 24.61 4.02 -21.32
C SER A 293 23.09 3.96 -21.08
N VAL A 294 22.62 4.64 -20.05
CA VAL A 294 21.23 4.60 -19.60
C VAL A 294 20.52 5.89 -20.01
N PHE A 295 19.29 5.75 -20.51
CA PHE A 295 18.40 6.85 -20.86
C PHE A 295 17.13 6.75 -20.01
N VAL A 296 16.76 7.83 -19.33
CA VAL A 296 15.62 7.89 -18.41
C VAL A 296 14.64 8.96 -18.88
N ALA A 297 13.36 8.60 -19.05
CA ALA A 297 12.27 9.55 -19.23
C ALA A 297 11.78 10.05 -17.87
N GLN A 298 11.80 11.37 -17.65
CA GLN A 298 11.55 11.96 -16.34
C GLN A 298 10.93 13.36 -16.41
N ILE A 299 10.36 13.80 -15.28
CA ILE A 299 10.11 15.22 -15.02
C ILE A 299 10.88 15.69 -13.78
N ASP A 300 11.47 16.88 -13.90
CA ASP A 300 12.18 17.53 -12.81
C ASP A 300 11.31 18.65 -12.22
N ALA A 301 11.04 18.56 -10.92
CA ALA A 301 10.16 19.48 -10.21
C ALA A 301 10.97 20.65 -9.68
N ARG A 302 10.69 21.86 -10.18
CA ARG A 302 11.42 23.09 -9.87
C ARG A 302 11.04 23.69 -8.50
N ASN A 303 10.79 22.85 -7.50
CA ASN A 303 10.33 23.22 -6.15
C ASN A 303 11.28 24.23 -5.49
N ASP A 304 12.59 24.11 -5.73
CA ASP A 304 13.64 24.99 -5.21
C ASP A 304 13.92 26.23 -6.08
N ALA A 305 13.40 26.28 -7.31
CA ALA A 305 13.62 27.44 -8.18
C ALA A 305 12.89 28.69 -7.67
N ASN A 306 11.75 28.50 -6.99
CA ASN A 306 11.12 29.60 -6.25
C ASN A 306 11.80 29.84 -4.90
N GLY A 307 12.47 28.84 -4.29
CA GLY A 307 13.65 28.88 -3.39
C GLY A 307 13.58 29.66 -2.07
N ARG A 308 12.90 30.80 -2.08
CA ARG A 308 12.65 31.77 -1.02
C ARG A 308 11.14 32.07 -0.94
N SER A 309 10.32 31.04 -1.14
CA SER A 309 8.86 31.15 -1.23
C SER A 309 8.19 31.67 0.05
N GLY A 310 8.77 31.42 1.22
CA GLY A 310 8.38 32.06 2.47
C GLY A 310 9.00 33.44 2.61
N THR A 311 10.32 33.55 2.42
CA THR A 311 11.09 34.79 2.69
C THR A 311 10.68 35.95 1.78
N ASN A 312 10.56 35.69 0.48
CA ASN A 312 10.23 36.68 -0.53
C ASN A 312 8.78 36.60 -1.04
N LYS A 313 7.98 35.66 -0.52
CA LYS A 313 6.58 35.41 -0.95
C LYS A 313 6.43 35.01 -2.43
N HIS A 314 7.46 34.36 -2.99
CA HIS A 314 7.44 33.86 -4.36
C HIS A 314 6.35 32.79 -4.59
N GLY A 315 5.84 32.71 -5.81
CA GLY A 315 4.85 31.73 -6.28
C GLY A 315 5.15 31.25 -7.71
N LEU A 316 4.10 31.09 -8.52
CA LEU A 316 4.21 30.54 -9.88
C LEU A 316 4.92 31.48 -10.87
N ALA A 317 4.85 32.79 -10.64
CA ALA A 317 5.52 33.80 -11.48
C ALA A 317 7.04 33.69 -11.40
N GLU A 318 7.59 33.42 -10.21
CA GLU A 318 9.03 33.24 -9.96
C GLU A 318 9.53 31.84 -10.33
N LEU A 319 8.62 30.87 -10.49
CA LEU A 319 8.89 29.66 -11.28
C LEU A 319 8.86 29.93 -12.79
N GLU A 320 8.70 31.17 -13.22
CA GLU A 320 8.53 31.58 -14.63
C GLU A 320 7.40 30.77 -15.31
N ASN A 321 6.33 30.49 -14.56
CA ASN A 321 5.18 29.68 -14.95
C ASN A 321 5.51 28.24 -15.40
N ARG A 322 6.66 27.71 -14.97
CA ARG A 322 7.17 26.40 -15.35
C ARG A 322 7.54 25.57 -14.11
N PRO A 323 6.57 24.91 -13.46
CA PRO A 323 6.83 24.06 -12.29
C PRO A 323 7.61 22.79 -12.66
N PHE A 324 7.43 22.24 -13.87
CA PHE A 324 8.14 21.05 -14.33
C PHE A 324 8.97 21.32 -15.58
N LEU A 325 10.15 20.69 -15.63
CA LEU A 325 10.90 20.45 -16.86
C LEU A 325 10.60 19.02 -17.35
N ASN A 326 10.31 18.88 -18.65
CA ASN A 326 10.12 17.59 -19.29
C ASN A 326 11.43 17.21 -20.00
N GLN A 327 12.06 16.11 -19.59
CA GLN A 327 13.45 15.82 -19.93
C GLN A 327 13.66 14.32 -20.23
N ILE A 328 14.73 14.04 -20.98
CA ILE A 328 15.37 12.73 -20.97
C ILE A 328 16.74 12.88 -20.31
N THR A 329 17.04 12.11 -19.28
CA THR A 329 18.37 12.10 -18.65
C THR A 329 19.21 10.96 -19.22
N ARG A 330 20.44 11.25 -19.63
CA ARG A 330 21.42 10.27 -20.09
C ARG A 330 22.58 10.13 -19.09
N VAL A 331 22.91 8.88 -18.76
CA VAL A 331 24.09 8.52 -17.95
C VAL A 331 24.99 7.60 -18.78
N ASP A 332 26.23 8.05 -19.03
CA ASP A 332 27.27 7.21 -19.64
C ASP A 332 28.17 6.59 -18.55
N PHE A 333 28.89 5.52 -18.87
CA PHE A 333 29.74 4.81 -17.91
C PHE A 333 31.17 4.63 -18.43
N GLN A 334 32.17 4.78 -17.55
CA GLN A 334 33.58 4.51 -17.86
C GLN A 334 34.16 3.58 -16.79
N LYS A 335 34.63 2.40 -17.18
CA LYS A 335 35.14 1.36 -16.25
C LYS A 335 34.16 1.05 -15.10
N ASN A 336 32.89 0.92 -15.41
CA ASN A 336 31.75 0.75 -14.48
C ASN A 336 31.38 1.95 -13.60
N ALA A 337 32.21 2.98 -13.49
CA ALA A 337 31.86 4.21 -12.78
C ALA A 337 30.93 5.09 -13.64
N ALA A 338 29.89 5.63 -13.01
CA ALA A 338 28.99 6.59 -13.66
C ALA A 338 29.71 7.88 -14.05
N GLN A 339 29.39 8.43 -15.22
CA GLN A 339 29.73 9.80 -15.59
C GLN A 339 28.63 10.75 -15.15
N LYS A 340 28.93 12.06 -15.08
CA LYS A 340 27.94 13.08 -14.71
C LYS A 340 26.70 12.98 -15.63
N PRO A 341 25.48 12.90 -15.07
CA PRO A 341 24.24 12.90 -15.86
C PRO A 341 24.15 14.10 -16.80
N ARG A 342 23.59 13.87 -17.98
CA ARG A 342 23.27 14.90 -18.98
C ARG A 342 21.76 14.99 -19.17
N PHE A 343 21.21 16.17 -18.93
CA PHE A 343 19.80 16.46 -19.18
C PHE A 343 19.61 16.86 -20.65
N LEU A 344 18.63 16.23 -21.30
CA LEU A 344 18.20 16.51 -22.66
C LEU A 344 16.83 17.18 -22.56
N ASP A 345 16.82 18.51 -22.60
CA ASP A 345 15.60 19.32 -22.51
C ASP A 345 14.72 19.12 -23.74
N LEU A 346 13.50 18.61 -23.54
CA LEU A 346 12.54 18.40 -24.64
C LEU A 346 11.84 19.70 -25.06
N GLU A 347 11.93 20.74 -24.23
CA GLU A 347 11.25 22.01 -24.37
C GLU A 347 12.24 23.15 -24.10
N PRO A 348 12.01 24.38 -24.61
CA PRO A 348 12.86 25.52 -24.26
C PRO A 348 12.90 25.74 -22.74
N LEU A 349 14.09 26.02 -22.21
CA LEU A 349 14.25 26.37 -20.80
C LEU A 349 13.59 27.73 -20.48
N PRO A 350 13.02 27.88 -19.27
CA PRO A 350 12.53 29.15 -18.75
C PRO A 350 13.60 30.26 -18.80
N PRO A 351 13.22 31.55 -19.00
CA PRO A 351 11.86 32.10 -19.06
C PRO A 351 11.11 31.82 -20.37
N LYS A 352 11.75 31.22 -21.38
CA LYS A 352 11.14 30.98 -22.69
C LYS A 352 10.08 29.88 -22.58
N GLN A 353 8.81 30.25 -22.77
CA GLN A 353 7.71 29.29 -22.79
C GLN A 353 7.76 28.41 -24.05
N PRO A 354 7.30 27.14 -23.97
CA PRO A 354 7.15 26.27 -25.13
C PRO A 354 5.96 26.73 -25.99
N ASP A 355 5.94 26.33 -27.27
CA ASP A 355 4.70 26.35 -28.05
C ASP A 355 3.79 25.22 -27.52
N PRO A 356 2.56 25.50 -27.07
CA PRO A 356 1.63 24.47 -26.58
C PRO A 356 1.32 23.34 -27.57
N LYS A 357 1.61 23.53 -28.87
CA LYS A 357 1.52 22.46 -29.88
C LYS A 357 2.71 21.49 -29.85
N HIS A 358 3.86 21.95 -29.37
CA HIS A 358 5.16 21.26 -29.39
C HIS A 358 5.70 21.00 -27.97
N THR A 359 4.81 20.68 -27.02
CA THR A 359 5.16 20.21 -25.66
C THR A 359 5.23 18.69 -25.56
N TYR A 360 5.93 18.22 -24.52
CA TYR A 360 6.17 16.80 -24.24
C TYR A 360 5.89 16.47 -22.77
N ALA A 361 4.74 16.93 -22.27
CA ALA A 361 4.36 16.82 -20.86
C ALA A 361 4.31 15.37 -20.36
N SER A 362 4.97 15.12 -19.23
CA SER A 362 5.16 13.80 -18.61
C SER A 362 5.76 12.77 -19.59
N PRO A 363 7.05 12.87 -19.96
CA PRO A 363 7.76 11.83 -20.71
C PRO A 363 7.71 10.52 -19.94
N PHE A 364 7.26 9.43 -20.58
CA PHE A 364 6.88 8.21 -19.86
C PHE A 364 7.60 6.95 -20.36
N ALA A 365 7.18 6.41 -21.51
CA ALA A 365 7.85 5.26 -22.10
C ALA A 365 9.03 5.74 -22.98
N ILE A 366 10.11 4.97 -23.00
CA ILE A 366 11.31 5.25 -23.79
C ILE A 366 11.96 3.94 -24.25
N GLU A 367 12.29 3.85 -25.54
CA GLU A 367 12.96 2.70 -26.15
C GLU A 367 14.00 3.16 -27.19
N LEU A 368 15.09 2.40 -27.33
CA LEU A 368 16.10 2.62 -28.38
C LEU A 368 15.74 1.87 -29.66
N SER A 369 16.06 2.46 -30.82
CA SER A 369 16.05 1.78 -32.10
C SER A 369 17.06 0.62 -32.13
N PRO A 370 16.87 -0.40 -32.98
CA PRO A 370 17.79 -1.55 -33.06
C PRO A 370 19.22 -1.20 -33.46
N ASP A 371 19.41 -0.07 -34.14
CA ASP A 371 20.72 0.48 -34.51
C ASP A 371 21.24 1.54 -33.53
N GLU A 372 20.51 1.78 -32.44
CA GLU A 372 20.82 2.70 -31.32
C GLU A 372 21.00 4.18 -31.74
N LYS A 373 20.49 4.56 -32.93
CA LYS A 373 20.56 5.94 -33.49
C LYS A 373 19.33 6.80 -33.24
N THR A 374 18.28 6.25 -32.65
CA THR A 374 17.02 6.98 -32.40
C THR A 374 16.40 6.48 -31.11
N LEU A 375 16.11 7.39 -30.19
CA LEU A 375 15.18 7.15 -29.09
C LEU A 375 13.76 7.35 -29.59
N ILE A 376 12.85 6.52 -29.14
CA ILE A 376 11.41 6.62 -29.37
C ILE A 376 10.77 6.71 -27.99
N ALA A 377 10.03 7.78 -27.74
CA ALA A 377 9.46 8.08 -26.43
C ALA A 377 7.99 8.51 -26.53
N THR A 378 7.26 8.44 -25.42
CA THR A 378 5.90 8.97 -25.30
C THR A 378 5.83 10.12 -24.31
N ALA A 379 5.00 11.12 -24.61
CA ALA A 379 4.61 12.17 -23.68
C ALA A 379 3.18 11.90 -23.24
N ALA A 380 3.03 11.38 -22.02
CA ALA A 380 1.78 10.82 -21.53
C ALA A 380 0.70 11.89 -21.32
N ALA A 381 1.05 13.10 -20.88
CA ALA A 381 0.07 14.16 -20.69
C ALA A 381 -0.21 14.97 -21.98
N SER A 382 0.69 14.92 -22.97
CA SER A 382 0.52 15.59 -24.28
C SER A 382 -0.12 14.72 -25.37
N ASP A 383 -0.43 13.44 -25.09
CA ASP A 383 -0.98 12.46 -26.05
C ASP A 383 -0.10 12.26 -27.31
N LYS A 384 1.22 12.10 -27.14
CA LYS A 384 2.18 11.99 -28.26
C LYS A 384 3.13 10.80 -28.17
N LEU A 385 3.53 10.32 -29.35
CA LEU A 385 4.82 9.66 -29.57
C LEU A 385 5.77 10.64 -30.25
N PHE A 386 7.03 10.65 -29.84
CA PHE A 386 8.08 11.47 -30.42
C PHE A 386 9.40 10.70 -30.54
N THR A 387 10.29 11.19 -31.39
CA THR A 387 11.60 10.60 -31.69
C THR A 387 12.71 11.58 -31.34
N VAL A 388 13.83 11.10 -30.81
CA VAL A 388 14.93 11.94 -30.33
C VAL A 388 16.27 11.38 -30.79
N ASP A 389 17.19 12.27 -31.16
CA ASP A 389 18.59 11.93 -31.40
C ASP A 389 19.31 11.67 -30.06
N PRO A 390 19.86 10.46 -29.81
CA PRO A 390 20.37 10.05 -28.51
C PRO A 390 21.65 10.77 -28.05
N ASP A 391 22.38 11.42 -28.96
CA ASP A 391 23.64 12.10 -28.64
C ASP A 391 23.45 13.61 -28.42
N SER A 392 22.55 14.27 -29.16
CA SER A 392 22.26 15.69 -29.05
C SER A 392 21.00 16.02 -28.22
N GLY A 393 20.12 15.05 -27.98
CA GLY A 393 18.82 15.28 -27.32
C GLY A 393 17.79 16.01 -28.18
N LYS A 394 18.10 16.29 -29.46
CA LYS A 394 17.18 16.99 -30.35
C LYS A 394 15.98 16.10 -30.72
N VAL A 395 14.77 16.59 -30.48
CA VAL A 395 13.55 15.98 -31.03
C VAL A 395 13.60 16.04 -32.56
N LEU A 396 13.47 14.86 -33.20
CA LEU A 396 13.55 14.69 -34.64
C LEU A 396 12.18 14.83 -35.31
N GLY A 397 11.14 14.27 -34.67
CA GLY A 397 9.76 14.32 -35.14
C GLY A 397 8.78 13.87 -34.06
N GLU A 398 7.51 14.18 -34.26
CA GLU A 398 6.42 13.84 -33.33
C GLU A 398 5.12 13.52 -34.07
N VAL A 399 4.25 12.76 -33.40
CA VAL A 399 2.89 12.47 -33.87
C VAL A 399 1.94 12.34 -32.70
N LYS A 400 0.73 12.89 -32.87
CA LYS A 400 -0.36 12.70 -31.91
C LYS A 400 -0.87 11.25 -31.96
N VAL A 401 -1.04 10.66 -30.79
CA VAL A 401 -1.66 9.34 -30.58
C VAL A 401 -2.95 9.53 -29.75
N ASP A 402 -3.55 8.44 -29.28
CA ASP A 402 -4.72 8.48 -28.41
C ASP A 402 -4.31 8.74 -26.94
N SER A 403 -5.27 8.97 -26.04
CA SER A 403 -4.95 9.57 -24.74
C SER A 403 -4.13 8.71 -23.77
N VAL A 404 -3.10 9.35 -23.21
CA VAL A 404 -2.14 8.85 -22.22
C VAL A 404 -1.30 7.63 -22.67
N PRO A 405 -0.38 7.84 -23.63
CA PRO A 405 0.54 6.81 -24.12
C PRO A 405 1.62 6.45 -23.08
N ARG A 406 1.61 5.21 -22.58
CA ARG A 406 2.47 4.70 -21.48
C ARG A 406 3.33 3.47 -21.81
N GLY A 407 3.30 2.98 -23.04
CA GLY A 407 4.12 1.84 -23.44
C GLY A 407 4.42 1.84 -24.94
N ILE A 408 5.58 1.30 -25.32
CA ILE A 408 6.07 1.23 -26.71
C ILE A 408 6.58 -0.19 -26.98
N ALA A 409 6.17 -0.80 -28.09
CA ALA A 409 6.82 -1.98 -28.65
C ALA A 409 7.28 -1.69 -30.09
N LEU A 410 8.58 -1.85 -30.36
CA LEU A 410 9.19 -1.53 -31.65
C LEU A 410 9.24 -2.75 -32.58
N LYS A 411 9.02 -2.53 -33.88
CA LYS A 411 9.17 -3.54 -34.93
C LYS A 411 10.15 -3.11 -36.01
N SER A 412 11.07 -4.01 -36.33
CA SER A 412 12.05 -3.85 -37.40
C SER A 412 11.54 -4.43 -38.73
N ASN A 413 12.00 -3.87 -39.84
CA ASN A 413 11.80 -4.45 -41.17
C ASN A 413 12.74 -5.67 -41.38
N SER A 414 12.64 -6.33 -42.53
CA SER A 414 13.46 -7.49 -42.88
C SER A 414 14.98 -7.20 -43.01
N LYS A 415 15.38 -5.93 -43.04
CA LYS A 415 16.78 -5.47 -43.02
C LYS A 415 17.27 -5.09 -41.61
N GLY A 416 16.47 -5.34 -40.56
CA GLY A 416 16.77 -4.99 -39.17
C GLY A 416 16.58 -3.50 -38.83
N GLN A 417 16.12 -2.67 -39.77
CA GLN A 417 15.92 -1.23 -39.55
C GLN A 417 14.57 -0.97 -38.88
N LEU A 418 14.50 0.05 -38.02
CA LEU A 418 13.25 0.49 -37.39
C LEU A 418 12.16 0.77 -38.43
N SER A 419 10.92 0.35 -38.16
CA SER A 419 9.82 0.52 -39.12
C SER A 419 8.47 0.88 -38.49
N GLN A 420 8.12 0.27 -37.36
CA GLN A 420 6.85 0.53 -36.68
C GLN A 420 7.06 0.65 -35.16
N ALA A 421 6.21 1.45 -34.53
CA ALA A 421 6.04 1.52 -33.09
C ALA A 421 4.57 1.24 -32.77
N TRP A 422 4.33 0.32 -31.83
CA TRP A 422 3.01 0.02 -31.28
C TRP A 422 2.93 0.67 -29.91
N VAL A 423 2.00 1.59 -29.72
CA VAL A 423 1.90 2.44 -28.52
C VAL A 423 0.66 2.08 -27.73
N LEU A 424 0.79 1.73 -26.45
CA LEU A 424 -0.36 1.55 -25.56
C LEU A 424 -0.81 2.91 -25.00
N ASN A 425 -2.01 3.33 -25.38
CA ASN A 425 -2.70 4.50 -24.85
C ASN A 425 -3.56 4.05 -23.66
N ALA A 426 -2.98 4.08 -22.46
CA ALA A 426 -3.48 3.35 -21.29
C ALA A 426 -4.82 3.90 -20.76
N VAL A 427 -5.03 5.22 -20.82
CA VAL A 427 -6.28 5.85 -20.36
C VAL A 427 -7.35 5.81 -21.44
N ALA A 428 -6.97 5.86 -22.72
CA ALA A 428 -7.88 5.66 -23.84
C ALA A 428 -8.28 4.20 -24.06
N ASN A 429 -7.61 3.22 -23.42
CA ASN A 429 -7.74 1.79 -23.67
C ASN A 429 -7.65 1.50 -25.18
N SER A 430 -6.55 1.90 -25.81
CA SER A 430 -6.34 1.70 -27.25
C SER A 430 -4.85 1.53 -27.58
N ILE A 431 -4.56 1.01 -28.79
CA ILE A 431 -3.20 0.86 -29.30
C ILE A 431 -3.04 1.66 -30.59
N SER A 432 -2.10 2.59 -30.62
CA SER A 432 -1.75 3.32 -31.83
C SER A 432 -0.61 2.62 -32.57
N LEU A 433 -0.82 2.29 -33.85
CA LEU A 433 0.22 1.83 -34.76
C LEU A 433 0.81 3.03 -35.50
N VAL A 434 2.09 3.32 -35.23
CA VAL A 434 2.84 4.41 -35.85
C VAL A 434 3.92 3.84 -36.77
N ASP A 435 4.03 4.39 -37.96
CA ASP A 435 5.17 4.20 -38.87
C ASP A 435 6.28 5.18 -38.48
N VAL A 436 7.42 4.62 -38.14
CA VAL A 436 8.63 5.32 -37.65
C VAL A 436 9.83 5.02 -38.55
N SER A 437 9.58 4.53 -39.78
CA SER A 437 10.63 4.27 -40.78
C SER A 437 11.39 5.54 -41.20
N ASN A 438 10.76 6.71 -41.05
CA ASN A 438 11.42 8.00 -41.04
C ASN A 438 11.24 8.65 -39.66
N PRO A 439 12.27 8.61 -38.79
CA PRO A 439 12.20 9.21 -37.46
C PRO A 439 11.83 10.70 -37.46
N ALA A 440 12.20 11.48 -38.48
CA ALA A 440 11.88 12.90 -38.56
C ALA A 440 10.43 13.19 -38.98
N LYS A 441 9.65 12.16 -39.37
CA LYS A 441 8.25 12.29 -39.76
C LYS A 441 7.47 11.02 -39.43
N PRO A 442 7.23 10.72 -38.14
CA PRO A 442 6.40 9.59 -37.74
C PRO A 442 4.95 9.78 -38.18
N ILE A 443 4.26 8.69 -38.56
CA ILE A 443 2.90 8.74 -39.11
C ILE A 443 2.01 7.70 -38.42
N LEU A 444 0.96 8.16 -37.74
CA LEU A 444 -0.10 7.29 -37.22
C LEU A 444 -0.82 6.62 -38.40
N LYS A 445 -0.86 5.28 -38.42
CA LYS A 445 -1.56 4.49 -39.45
C LYS A 445 -2.96 4.08 -39.02
N THR A 446 -3.12 3.68 -37.77
CA THR A 446 -4.42 3.28 -37.21
C THR A 446 -4.36 3.25 -35.68
N THR A 447 -5.52 3.33 -35.03
CA THR A 447 -5.70 3.06 -33.61
C THR A 447 -6.65 1.88 -33.45
N ILE A 448 -6.27 0.90 -32.64
CA ILE A 448 -7.04 -0.30 -32.35
C ILE A 448 -7.66 -0.15 -30.95
N PRO A 449 -8.99 -0.16 -30.79
CA PRO A 449 -9.59 -0.11 -29.46
C PRO A 449 -9.35 -1.42 -28.72
N LEU A 450 -9.09 -1.31 -27.41
CA LEU A 450 -9.14 -2.40 -26.46
C LEU A 450 -10.49 -2.39 -25.73
N ASP A 451 -10.73 -3.43 -24.96
CA ASP A 451 -11.90 -3.46 -24.07
C ASP A 451 -11.66 -2.59 -22.84
N ASP A 452 -12.74 -2.01 -22.34
CA ASP A 452 -12.73 -1.04 -21.26
C ASP A 452 -14.04 -1.19 -20.47
N PRO A 453 -14.03 -1.94 -19.35
CA PRO A 453 -15.21 -2.11 -18.52
C PRO A 453 -15.51 -0.86 -17.67
N THR A 454 -14.71 0.21 -17.75
CA THR A 454 -14.96 1.42 -16.97
C THR A 454 -16.11 2.24 -17.57
N PRO A 455 -16.96 2.90 -16.76
CA PRO A 455 -18.03 3.74 -17.27
C PRO A 455 -17.50 4.89 -18.15
N PRO A 456 -18.14 5.21 -19.29
CA PRO A 456 -17.65 6.25 -20.21
C PRO A 456 -17.44 7.63 -19.57
N VAL A 457 -18.16 7.96 -18.50
CA VAL A 457 -17.97 9.20 -17.72
C VAL A 457 -16.66 9.16 -16.93
N PHE A 458 -16.36 8.05 -16.26
CA PHE A 458 -15.10 7.84 -15.53
C PHE A 458 -13.90 7.97 -16.47
N LYS A 459 -13.97 7.32 -17.65
CA LYS A 459 -12.92 7.42 -18.68
C LYS A 459 -12.65 8.87 -19.09
N ARG A 460 -13.68 9.67 -19.38
CA ARG A 460 -13.52 11.07 -19.77
C ARG A 460 -12.97 11.95 -18.63
N GLY A 461 -13.43 11.74 -17.40
CA GLY A 461 -12.86 12.40 -16.22
C GLY A 461 -11.38 12.07 -16.01
N ARG A 462 -10.99 10.81 -16.22
CA ARG A 462 -9.59 10.35 -16.18
C ARG A 462 -8.73 10.97 -17.30
N ILE A 463 -9.29 11.18 -18.49
CA ILE A 463 -8.63 11.94 -19.59
C ILE A 463 -8.44 13.41 -19.19
N ALA A 464 -9.49 14.08 -18.70
CA ALA A 464 -9.44 15.47 -18.26
C ALA A 464 -8.42 15.72 -17.11
N PHE A 465 -8.23 14.72 -16.24
CA PHE A 465 -7.20 14.75 -15.18
C PHE A 465 -5.76 14.61 -15.71
N ASN A 466 -5.56 13.82 -16.77
CA ASN A 466 -4.23 13.56 -17.34
C ASN A 466 -3.81 14.55 -18.44
N THR A 467 -4.73 15.28 -19.06
CA THR A 467 -4.39 16.13 -20.21
C THR A 467 -3.59 17.37 -19.82
N ALA A 468 -2.48 17.61 -20.51
CA ALA A 468 -1.67 18.81 -20.33
C ALA A 468 -2.41 20.08 -20.79
N PHE A 469 -3.45 19.97 -21.63
CA PHE A 469 -4.29 21.10 -22.03
C PHE A 469 -4.99 21.81 -20.86
N ALA A 470 -5.07 21.16 -19.68
CA ALA A 470 -5.48 21.82 -18.45
C ALA A 470 -4.55 23.00 -18.07
N SER A 471 -3.26 22.97 -18.45
CA SER A 471 -2.29 24.04 -18.17
C SER A 471 -2.15 25.06 -19.30
N SER A 472 -1.95 26.34 -18.96
CA SER A 472 -1.78 27.44 -19.92
C SER A 472 -0.59 27.26 -20.87
N THR A 473 0.45 26.54 -20.45
CA THR A 473 1.67 26.23 -21.22
C THR A 473 1.58 24.89 -21.97
N ALA A 474 0.57 24.07 -21.68
CA ALA A 474 0.47 22.66 -22.09
C ALA A 474 1.69 21.78 -21.75
N SER A 475 2.49 22.16 -20.75
CA SER A 475 3.73 21.47 -20.38
C SER A 475 3.62 20.58 -19.14
N PHE A 476 2.45 20.53 -18.49
CA PHE A 476 2.15 19.64 -17.37
C PHE A 476 0.63 19.47 -17.19
N ALA A 477 0.20 18.46 -16.42
CA ALA A 477 -1.20 18.16 -16.10
C ALA A 477 -1.39 18.03 -14.57
N CYS A 478 -2.64 17.88 -14.11
CA CYS A 478 -2.90 17.53 -12.71
C CYS A 478 -2.23 16.19 -12.34
N ALA A 479 -2.24 15.23 -13.27
CA ALA A 479 -1.52 13.96 -13.16
C ALA A 479 0.02 14.09 -13.14
N SER A 480 0.62 15.25 -13.45
CA SER A 480 2.05 15.48 -13.25
C SER A 480 2.39 15.74 -11.78
N CYS A 481 1.46 16.32 -11.01
CA CYS A 481 1.60 16.52 -9.57
C CYS A 481 1.13 15.32 -8.74
N HIS A 482 0.24 14.49 -9.31
CA HIS A 482 -0.37 13.33 -8.67
C HIS A 482 -0.29 12.10 -9.60
N PRO A 483 0.91 11.66 -10.00
CA PRO A 483 1.04 10.56 -10.96
C PRO A 483 0.48 9.27 -10.35
N ASP A 484 -0.31 8.58 -11.18
CA ASP A 484 -1.05 7.36 -10.80
C ASP A 484 -2.03 7.55 -9.62
N GLY A 485 -2.18 8.77 -9.11
CA GLY A 485 -2.99 9.09 -7.93
C GLY A 485 -2.38 8.69 -6.59
N HIS A 486 -1.08 8.35 -6.56
CA HIS A 486 -0.36 7.88 -5.36
C HIS A 486 0.65 8.91 -4.83
N THR A 487 1.45 9.50 -5.73
CA THR A 487 2.70 10.18 -5.36
C THR A 487 2.45 11.63 -5.02
N ASP A 488 2.82 12.01 -3.79
CA ASP A 488 2.42 13.29 -3.22
C ASP A 488 3.51 14.01 -2.42
N GLN A 489 4.78 13.68 -2.71
CA GLN A 489 5.94 14.18 -1.94
C GLN A 489 6.49 15.54 -2.41
N LEU A 490 5.94 16.12 -3.48
CA LEU A 490 6.42 17.40 -3.99
C LEU A 490 5.95 18.55 -3.09
N LEU A 491 6.91 19.23 -2.46
CA LEU A 491 6.68 20.44 -1.68
C LEU A 491 6.51 21.63 -2.62
N TRP A 492 5.40 22.34 -2.49
CA TRP A 492 5.12 23.54 -3.26
C TRP A 492 4.58 24.67 -2.37
N VAL A 493 4.82 25.90 -2.83
CA VAL A 493 4.21 27.13 -2.30
C VAL A 493 3.59 27.87 -3.49
N LEU A 494 2.29 27.65 -3.69
CA LEU A 494 1.55 28.17 -4.84
C LEU A 494 0.27 28.85 -4.35
N LYS A 495 0.32 30.18 -4.21
CA LYS A 495 -0.82 31.05 -3.91
C LYS A 495 -1.58 30.70 -2.61
N THR A 496 -0.91 30.06 -1.66
CA THR A 496 -1.48 29.67 -0.36
C THR A 496 -1.66 30.90 0.57
N PRO A 497 -2.85 31.08 1.17
CA PRO A 497 -3.15 32.03 2.25
C PRO A 497 -2.10 32.09 3.36
N ILE A 498 -1.97 33.29 3.93
CA ILE A 498 -1.14 33.58 5.10
C ILE A 498 -1.96 33.27 6.36
N VAL A 499 -1.33 32.60 7.33
CA VAL A 499 -1.92 32.23 8.63
C VAL A 499 -2.31 33.49 9.43
N SER A 500 -3.44 33.46 10.16
CA SER A 500 -3.85 34.55 11.06
C SER A 500 -2.72 34.96 12.01
N GLY A 501 -2.28 36.22 11.93
CA GLY A 501 -1.22 36.75 12.80
C GLY A 501 0.20 36.31 12.44
N GLY A 502 0.38 35.52 11.38
CA GLY A 502 1.68 35.16 10.82
C GLY A 502 2.08 36.02 9.61
N ASN A 503 3.36 35.95 9.24
CA ASN A 503 3.88 36.48 7.97
C ASN A 503 4.18 35.36 6.95
N GLN A 504 3.89 34.11 7.31
CA GLN A 504 4.34 32.91 6.62
C GLN A 504 3.31 32.39 5.62
N ILE A 505 3.79 31.98 4.44
CA ILE A 505 3.07 31.05 3.56
C ILE A 505 3.53 29.63 3.91
N GLN A 506 2.60 28.72 4.20
CA GLN A 506 2.95 27.35 4.61
C GLN A 506 3.21 26.47 3.37
N PRO A 507 4.39 25.85 3.24
CA PRO A 507 4.63 24.83 2.22
C PRO A 507 3.79 23.60 2.51
N ARG A 508 3.23 23.02 1.45
CA ARG A 508 2.38 21.84 1.52
C ARG A 508 2.93 20.78 0.56
N SER A 509 2.91 19.54 1.01
CA SER A 509 2.92 18.38 0.11
C SER A 509 1.61 18.38 -0.68
N THR A 510 1.57 17.72 -1.82
CA THR A 510 0.28 17.32 -2.40
C THR A 510 -0.37 16.22 -1.53
N MET A 511 -1.54 15.71 -1.92
CA MET A 511 -2.24 14.64 -1.20
C MET A 511 -2.89 13.66 -2.18
N PRO A 512 -2.96 12.36 -1.86
CA PRO A 512 -3.56 11.37 -2.73
C PRO A 512 -4.99 11.73 -3.10
N ILE A 513 -5.33 11.53 -4.38
CA ILE A 513 -6.71 11.73 -4.88
C ILE A 513 -7.65 10.59 -4.47
N ARG A 514 -7.14 9.58 -3.76
CA ARG A 514 -7.86 8.43 -3.22
C ARG A 514 -8.68 8.83 -1.99
N GLY A 515 -9.88 8.27 -1.85
CA GLY A 515 -10.67 8.53 -0.65
C GLY A 515 -12.00 7.80 -0.58
N LEU A 516 -12.41 7.47 0.64
CA LEU A 516 -13.79 7.11 0.92
C LEU A 516 -14.68 8.33 0.66
N ARG A 517 -15.68 8.16 -0.22
CA ARG A 517 -16.65 9.22 -0.56
C ARG A 517 -17.29 9.83 0.71
N ASP A 518 -17.51 11.14 0.68
CA ASP A 518 -18.09 11.96 1.74
C ASP A 518 -17.33 12.07 3.08
N THR A 519 -16.25 11.32 3.26
CA THR A 519 -15.25 11.74 4.25
C THR A 519 -14.60 13.05 3.75
N ALA A 520 -13.93 13.81 4.63
CA ALA A 520 -13.31 15.08 4.24
C ALA A 520 -11.81 14.93 3.88
N PRO A 521 -11.41 14.79 2.60
CA PRO A 521 -10.01 14.97 2.16
C PRO A 521 -9.71 16.41 1.75
N PHE A 522 -10.74 17.19 1.38
CA PHE A 522 -10.56 18.43 0.60
C PHE A 522 -10.08 19.63 1.44
N HIS A 523 -9.79 19.46 2.72
CA HIS A 523 -9.28 20.53 3.58
C HIS A 523 -7.78 20.75 3.31
N TRP A 524 -7.47 21.29 2.14
CA TRP A 524 -6.22 22.01 1.92
C TRP A 524 -6.33 23.31 2.70
N ASP A 525 -5.63 23.42 3.83
CA ASP A 525 -5.39 24.70 4.52
C ASP A 525 -4.64 25.63 3.55
N GLY A 526 -5.41 26.36 2.74
CA GLY A 526 -4.91 27.28 1.74
C GLY A 526 -5.52 27.20 0.33
N ILE A 527 -6.47 26.30 0.07
CA ILE A 527 -7.51 26.56 -0.94
C ILE A 527 -8.69 27.20 -0.18
N PRO A 528 -9.49 28.12 -0.78
CA PRO A 528 -10.39 28.99 -0.01
C PRO A 528 -11.54 28.27 0.72
N GLY A 529 -11.26 27.78 1.92
CA GLY A 529 -12.21 27.25 2.89
C GLY A 529 -12.32 25.72 2.91
N ASP A 530 -12.64 25.18 4.08
CA ASP A 530 -13.25 23.84 4.21
C ASP A 530 -14.50 23.80 3.32
N PRO A 531 -14.69 22.76 2.47
CA PRO A 531 -15.94 22.61 1.70
C PRO A 531 -17.21 22.65 2.57
N TYR A 532 -17.12 22.21 3.83
CA TYR A 532 -18.18 22.15 4.82
C TYR A 532 -18.16 23.34 5.82
N GLY A 533 -17.19 24.24 5.69
CA GLY A 533 -17.01 25.41 6.56
C GLY A 533 -16.30 25.07 7.87
N GLY A 534 -15.77 26.10 8.54
CA GLY A 534 -15.04 25.88 9.78
C GLY A 534 -14.11 26.97 10.29
N ASN A 535 -13.47 26.66 11.41
CA ASN A 535 -12.22 27.27 11.88
C ASN A 535 -11.09 26.76 10.98
N ASN A 536 -10.20 27.64 10.53
CA ASN A 536 -9.07 27.29 9.65
C ASN A 536 -7.87 28.21 9.94
N SER A 537 -6.76 28.03 9.22
CA SER A 537 -5.54 28.82 9.42
C SER A 537 -5.71 30.32 9.21
N ALA A 538 -6.74 30.75 8.47
CA ALA A 538 -7.10 32.16 8.27
C ALA A 538 -8.13 32.70 9.31
N LYS A 539 -8.74 31.84 10.13
CA LYS A 539 -9.65 32.19 11.25
C LYS A 539 -9.56 31.18 12.41
N VAL A 540 -8.43 31.16 13.11
CA VAL A 540 -8.15 30.13 14.14
C VAL A 540 -9.08 30.16 15.37
N HIS A 541 -9.76 31.29 15.59
CA HIS A 541 -10.76 31.52 16.65
C HIS A 541 -12.13 31.96 16.09
N GLY A 542 -12.40 31.74 14.78
CA GLY A 542 -13.63 32.21 14.15
C GLY A 542 -14.08 31.31 13.00
N HIS A 543 -15.36 31.45 12.63
CA HIS A 543 -15.97 30.55 11.65
C HIS A 543 -15.91 31.10 10.21
N THR A 544 -15.74 30.19 9.26
CA THR A 544 -15.84 30.42 7.81
C THR A 544 -17.01 29.58 7.28
N PRO A 545 -17.93 30.14 6.48
CA PRO A 545 -19.03 29.36 5.90
C PRO A 545 -18.50 28.28 4.92
N PRO A 546 -19.27 27.22 4.66
CA PRO A 546 -18.97 26.26 3.59
C PRO A 546 -18.84 26.97 2.23
N ASN A 547 -17.89 26.51 1.42
CA ASN A 547 -17.78 26.94 0.02
C ASN A 547 -18.53 26.04 -0.96
N SER A 548 -18.98 24.85 -0.50
CA SER A 548 -19.63 23.82 -1.31
C SER A 548 -21.00 23.42 -0.75
N ASP A 549 -21.78 22.68 -1.52
CA ASP A 549 -23.07 22.13 -1.11
C ASP A 549 -22.84 20.83 -0.30
N PRO A 550 -23.16 20.80 1.01
CA PRO A 550 -22.91 19.63 1.86
C PRO A 550 -23.73 18.40 1.47
N ASP A 551 -24.87 18.59 0.79
CA ASP A 551 -25.73 17.51 0.30
C ASP A 551 -25.29 17.01 -1.09
N ASN A 552 -24.33 17.68 -1.73
CA ASN A 552 -23.77 17.30 -3.03
C ASN A 552 -22.23 17.18 -3.00
N PRO A 553 -21.69 15.97 -2.77
CA PRO A 553 -20.24 15.71 -2.73
C PRO A 553 -19.48 16.11 -4.00
N GLU A 554 -20.14 16.12 -5.18
CA GLU A 554 -19.53 16.54 -6.45
C GLU A 554 -19.16 18.02 -6.44
N SER A 555 -19.89 18.84 -5.66
CA SER A 555 -19.60 20.26 -5.52
C SER A 555 -18.24 20.49 -4.85
N SER A 556 -17.90 19.78 -3.78
CA SER A 556 -16.62 19.93 -3.07
C SER A 556 -15.42 19.63 -3.98
N ALA A 557 -15.49 18.54 -4.74
CA ALA A 557 -14.47 18.20 -5.74
C ALA A 557 -14.42 19.22 -6.91
N ARG A 558 -15.57 19.74 -7.34
CA ARG A 558 -15.66 20.77 -8.38
C ARG A 558 -15.04 22.10 -7.94
N HIS A 559 -15.20 22.50 -6.68
CA HIS A 559 -14.57 23.70 -6.11
C HIS A 559 -13.03 23.59 -6.09
N LEU A 560 -12.49 22.42 -5.75
CA LEU A 560 -11.05 22.13 -5.84
C LEU A 560 -10.54 22.26 -7.27
N ILE A 561 -11.22 21.62 -8.24
CA ILE A 561 -10.87 21.68 -9.68
C ILE A 561 -10.91 23.12 -10.20
N ASP A 562 -12.00 23.87 -9.93
CA ASP A 562 -12.14 25.27 -10.35
C ASP A 562 -11.02 26.15 -9.77
N GLY A 563 -10.63 25.89 -8.50
CA GLY A 563 -9.53 26.60 -7.84
C GLY A 563 -8.16 26.31 -8.47
N SER A 564 -7.82 25.04 -8.70
CA SER A 564 -6.56 24.63 -9.32
C SER A 564 -6.42 25.14 -10.77
N LEU A 565 -7.50 25.08 -11.55
CA LEU A 565 -7.54 25.58 -12.93
C LEU A 565 -7.47 27.11 -13.04
N ALA A 566 -7.79 27.84 -11.98
CA ALA A 566 -7.69 29.29 -11.89
C ALA A 566 -6.43 29.78 -11.14
N SER A 567 -5.53 28.87 -10.76
CA SER A 567 -4.28 29.16 -10.06
C SER A 567 -3.12 28.36 -10.64
N THR A 568 -2.74 27.23 -10.04
CA THR A 568 -1.56 26.43 -10.42
C THR A 568 -1.48 26.07 -11.90
N MET A 569 -2.61 25.80 -12.55
CA MET A 569 -2.62 25.43 -13.98
C MET A 569 -2.63 26.65 -14.92
N LEU A 570 -2.85 27.86 -14.41
CA LEU A 570 -2.96 29.07 -15.22
C LEU A 570 -1.68 29.90 -15.12
N LEU A 571 -1.21 30.42 -16.25
CA LEU A 571 -0.09 31.36 -16.28
C LEU A 571 -0.46 32.64 -15.50
N ASP A 572 0.45 33.17 -14.69
CA ASP A 572 0.19 34.38 -13.91
C ASP A 572 -0.14 35.58 -14.83
N GLY A 573 -1.16 36.35 -14.44
CA GLY A 573 -1.75 37.42 -15.26
C GLY A 573 -2.69 36.96 -16.39
N ASP A 574 -2.80 35.66 -16.68
CA ASP A 574 -3.77 35.13 -17.64
C ASP A 574 -5.21 35.24 -17.07
N THR A 575 -6.17 35.50 -17.96
CA THR A 575 -7.59 35.71 -17.61
C THR A 575 -8.53 34.89 -18.49
N ARG A 576 -8.00 33.94 -19.27
CA ARG A 576 -8.78 33.04 -20.12
C ARG A 576 -9.85 32.28 -19.33
N LYS A 577 -11.03 32.20 -19.93
CA LYS A 577 -12.23 31.59 -19.37
C LYS A 577 -12.76 30.49 -20.28
N ASN A 578 -13.42 29.50 -19.67
CA ASN A 578 -14.11 28.43 -20.37
C ASN A 578 -15.49 28.86 -20.90
N ASP A 579 -16.21 27.89 -21.45
CA ASP A 579 -17.59 27.95 -21.97
C ASP A 579 -18.67 28.44 -20.98
N LYS A 580 -18.33 28.58 -19.69
CA LYS A 580 -19.20 29.14 -18.63
C LYS A 580 -18.64 30.38 -17.95
N GLY A 581 -17.58 30.98 -18.49
CA GLY A 581 -16.98 32.18 -17.91
C GLY A 581 -16.15 31.94 -16.63
N LYS A 582 -15.89 30.67 -16.27
CA LYS A 582 -14.95 30.30 -15.19
C LYS A 582 -13.53 30.35 -15.73
N VAL A 583 -12.58 30.84 -14.92
CA VAL A 583 -11.16 30.93 -15.29
C VAL A 583 -10.56 29.52 -15.45
N GLY A 584 -9.63 29.36 -16.40
CA GLY A 584 -8.99 28.07 -16.73
C GLY A 584 -9.54 27.43 -18.01
N LEU A 585 -8.74 26.55 -18.63
CA LEU A 585 -8.95 26.10 -20.01
C LEU A 585 -9.99 24.96 -20.20
N LEU A 586 -10.16 24.08 -19.20
CA LEU A 586 -11.13 22.98 -19.31
C LEU A 586 -12.58 23.49 -19.32
N SER A 587 -13.42 22.89 -20.15
CA SER A 587 -14.87 23.14 -20.23
C SER A 587 -15.60 22.79 -18.93
N GLU A 588 -16.82 23.29 -18.75
CA GLU A 588 -17.70 22.88 -17.64
C GLU A 588 -17.83 21.37 -17.57
N LYS A 589 -18.12 20.72 -18.70
CA LYS A 589 -18.32 19.28 -18.78
C LYS A 589 -17.08 18.50 -18.35
N GLU A 590 -15.89 18.88 -18.83
CA GLU A 590 -14.65 18.20 -18.44
C GLU A 590 -14.40 18.32 -16.93
N ARG A 591 -14.70 19.47 -16.33
CA ARG A 591 -14.58 19.68 -14.88
C ARG A 591 -15.56 18.82 -14.07
N ASP A 592 -16.80 18.66 -14.54
CA ASP A 592 -17.79 17.79 -13.88
C ASP A 592 -17.44 16.30 -14.02
N GLU A 593 -17.00 15.87 -15.19
CA GLU A 593 -16.58 14.48 -15.41
C GLU A 593 -15.30 14.17 -14.61
N MET A 594 -14.38 15.13 -14.48
CA MET A 594 -13.20 15.05 -13.60
C MET A 594 -13.59 15.02 -12.12
N ALA A 595 -14.54 15.85 -11.65
CA ALA A 595 -14.99 15.84 -10.26
C ALA A 595 -15.55 14.47 -9.85
N ARG A 596 -16.35 13.85 -10.73
CA ARG A 596 -16.89 12.50 -10.53
C ARG A 596 -15.81 11.42 -10.57
N PHE A 597 -14.82 11.57 -11.43
CA PHE A 597 -13.66 10.68 -11.48
C PHE A 597 -12.89 10.69 -10.14
N LEU A 598 -12.53 11.87 -9.63
CA LEU A 598 -11.80 12.01 -8.35
C LEU A 598 -12.57 11.38 -7.18
N LEU A 599 -13.89 11.61 -7.07
CA LEU A 599 -14.75 11.00 -6.04
C LEU A 599 -14.96 9.48 -6.17
N SER A 600 -14.40 8.86 -7.20
CA SER A 600 -14.59 7.45 -7.53
C SER A 600 -13.28 6.65 -7.54
N VAL A 601 -12.14 7.26 -7.18
CA VAL A 601 -10.86 6.55 -7.04
C VAL A 601 -10.85 5.83 -5.69
N PRO A 602 -10.91 4.48 -5.66
CA PRO A 602 -10.91 3.73 -4.42
C PRO A 602 -9.49 3.71 -3.81
N TYR A 603 -9.41 3.36 -2.52
CA TYR A 603 -8.15 2.88 -1.95
C TYR A 603 -7.75 1.54 -2.57
N PRO A 604 -6.44 1.20 -2.58
CA PRO A 604 -6.00 -0.15 -2.86
C PRO A 604 -6.47 -1.11 -1.74
N PRO A 605 -6.48 -2.43 -1.97
CA PRO A 605 -6.68 -3.41 -0.91
C PRO A 605 -5.62 -3.27 0.20
N SER A 606 -5.98 -3.59 1.44
CA SER A 606 -5.08 -3.48 2.59
C SER A 606 -3.86 -4.39 2.43
N GLN A 607 -2.66 -3.81 2.37
CA GLN A 607 -1.38 -4.49 2.04
C GLN A 607 -1.14 -5.81 2.79
N ARG A 608 -1.55 -5.93 4.06
CA ARG A 608 -1.27 -7.11 4.91
C ARG A 608 -2.50 -7.80 5.47
N ARG A 609 -3.72 -7.45 5.07
CA ARG A 609 -4.92 -8.17 5.53
C ARG A 609 -4.86 -9.61 5.03
N ALA A 610 -5.08 -10.57 5.93
CA ALA A 610 -4.96 -11.98 5.62
C ALA A 610 -5.90 -12.41 4.48
N TYR A 611 -5.47 -13.34 3.61
CA TYR A 611 -6.29 -13.87 2.52
C TYR A 611 -7.49 -14.73 2.97
N ASP A 612 -7.68 -14.90 4.27
CA ASP A 612 -8.88 -15.48 4.86
C ASP A 612 -9.81 -14.41 5.48
N ASN A 613 -9.47 -13.13 5.32
CA ASN A 613 -10.16 -11.91 5.76
C ASN A 613 -10.15 -11.61 7.27
N VAL A 614 -9.39 -12.34 8.09
CA VAL A 614 -9.34 -12.13 9.55
C VAL A 614 -8.24 -11.12 9.92
N LEU A 615 -8.50 -10.24 10.89
CA LEU A 615 -7.48 -9.36 11.47
C LEU A 615 -6.53 -10.16 12.37
N SER A 616 -5.23 -9.84 12.34
CA SER A 616 -4.27 -10.38 13.29
C SER A 616 -4.52 -9.81 14.69
N LYS A 617 -4.16 -10.57 15.73
CA LYS A 617 -4.26 -10.09 17.14
C LYS A 617 -3.54 -8.76 17.34
N ARG A 618 -2.47 -8.50 16.59
CA ARG A 618 -1.72 -7.24 16.64
C ARG A 618 -2.51 -6.08 16.03
N ALA A 619 -3.20 -6.28 14.91
CA ALA A 619 -4.10 -5.27 14.37
C ALA A 619 -5.24 -4.95 15.35
N GLU A 620 -5.85 -5.95 15.98
CA GLU A 620 -6.87 -5.74 17.03
C GLU A 620 -6.34 -4.90 18.21
N ASP A 621 -5.14 -5.24 18.71
CA ASP A 621 -4.48 -4.50 19.79
C ASP A 621 -4.16 -3.07 19.37
N GLY A 622 -3.81 -2.86 18.09
CA GLY A 622 -3.62 -1.54 17.48
C GLY A 622 -4.90 -0.70 17.46
N PHE A 623 -6.01 -1.28 17.00
CA PHE A 623 -7.34 -0.63 17.04
C PHE A 623 -7.74 -0.22 18.46
N GLU A 624 -7.56 -1.12 19.44
CA GLU A 624 -7.88 -0.85 20.84
C GLU A 624 -6.98 0.25 21.44
N LEU A 625 -5.67 0.21 21.15
CA LEU A 625 -4.74 1.25 21.58
C LEU A 625 -5.05 2.61 20.96
N PHE A 626 -5.40 2.65 19.69
CA PHE A 626 -5.61 3.89 18.94
C PHE A 626 -6.95 4.56 19.26
N HIS A 627 -8.04 3.78 19.32
CA HIS A 627 -9.41 4.31 19.47
C HIS A 627 -9.97 4.25 20.89
N ILE A 628 -9.37 3.49 21.81
CA ILE A 628 -9.97 3.21 23.12
C ILE A 628 -9.05 3.55 24.30
N LYS A 629 -7.82 3.00 24.31
CA LYS A 629 -6.90 3.07 25.47
C LYS A 629 -5.96 4.27 25.46
N GLY A 630 -5.49 4.70 24.28
CA GLY A 630 -4.62 5.87 24.11
C GLY A 630 -3.28 5.82 24.84
N ASN A 631 -2.61 6.99 24.90
CA ASN A 631 -1.35 7.22 25.59
C ASN A 631 -1.59 8.03 26.88
N HIS A 632 -1.26 7.44 28.04
CA HIS A 632 -1.58 8.05 29.34
C HIS A 632 -0.68 9.23 29.73
N GLU A 633 0.60 9.24 29.37
CA GLU A 633 1.58 10.32 29.70
C GLU A 633 1.48 10.90 31.14
N ASP A 634 1.22 10.05 32.13
CA ASP A 634 0.98 10.42 33.54
C ASP A 634 -0.20 11.37 33.80
N LYS A 635 -1.05 11.61 32.79
CA LYS A 635 -2.28 12.40 32.88
C LYS A 635 -3.42 11.56 33.46
N PRO A 636 -4.44 12.19 34.09
CA PRO A 636 -5.62 11.48 34.60
C PRO A 636 -6.51 10.83 33.52
N GLN A 637 -6.40 11.28 32.27
CA GLN A 637 -7.09 10.74 31.10
C GLN A 637 -6.07 10.49 29.98
N PRO A 638 -6.17 9.37 29.26
CA PRO A 638 -5.29 9.10 28.13
C PRO A 638 -5.58 10.02 26.94
N ASN A 639 -4.53 10.37 26.21
CA ASN A 639 -4.65 10.98 24.89
C ASN A 639 -4.98 9.87 23.87
N VAL A 640 -6.24 9.82 23.41
CA VAL A 640 -6.74 8.82 22.46
C VAL A 640 -6.72 9.42 21.06
N CYS A 641 -5.84 8.90 20.19
CA CYS A 641 -5.70 9.40 18.82
C CYS A 641 -7.03 9.31 18.03
N GLY A 642 -7.82 8.27 18.29
CA GLY A 642 -9.14 8.07 17.69
C GLY A 642 -10.19 9.14 18.02
N ASP A 643 -9.98 10.00 19.02
CA ASP A 643 -10.92 11.09 19.33
C ASP A 643 -10.80 12.24 18.31
N CYS A 644 -9.61 12.41 17.73
CA CYS A 644 -9.38 13.31 16.59
C CYS A 644 -9.50 12.57 15.25
N HIS A 645 -9.11 11.29 15.22
CA HIS A 645 -9.06 10.44 14.03
C HIS A 645 -10.17 9.36 14.06
N ARG A 646 -11.40 9.78 13.74
CA ARG A 646 -12.60 8.95 13.91
C ARG A 646 -12.73 7.89 12.82
N MET A 647 -13.45 6.82 13.13
CA MET A 647 -13.89 5.87 12.09
C MET A 647 -14.90 6.54 11.14
N PRO A 648 -14.98 6.17 9.84
CA PRO A 648 -14.14 5.21 9.11
C PRO A 648 -12.66 5.61 9.02
N PHE A 649 -12.35 6.74 8.36
CA PHE A 649 -10.98 7.30 8.22
C PHE A 649 -11.03 8.83 8.23
N LEU A 650 -11.76 9.38 9.19
CA LEU A 650 -12.03 10.80 9.31
C LEU A 650 -10.99 11.51 10.17
N VAL A 651 -10.87 12.81 9.93
CA VAL A 651 -10.48 13.74 10.98
C VAL A 651 -11.73 14.48 11.39
N SER A 652 -11.88 14.63 12.70
CA SER A 652 -12.72 15.67 13.24
C SER A 652 -12.12 17.03 12.88
N THR A 653 -12.65 17.67 11.85
CA THR A 653 -12.32 19.07 11.55
C THR A 653 -12.77 19.98 12.71
N ASN A 654 -12.31 21.23 12.71
CA ASN A 654 -12.72 22.29 13.63
C ASN A 654 -12.21 22.18 15.07
N THR A 655 -10.99 21.72 15.30
CA THR A 655 -10.38 21.76 16.66
C THR A 655 -10.14 23.23 17.09
N PRO A 656 -10.77 23.75 18.16
CA PRO A 656 -10.68 25.18 18.49
C PRO A 656 -9.25 25.61 18.85
N GLY A 657 -8.81 26.75 18.30
CA GLY A 657 -7.51 27.35 18.60
C GLY A 657 -6.29 26.65 18.00
N SER A 658 -6.44 25.50 17.32
CA SER A 658 -5.33 24.89 16.58
C SER A 658 -5.05 25.62 15.28
N GLY A 659 -6.08 26.17 14.63
CA GLY A 659 -5.97 26.81 13.32
C GLY A 659 -5.56 25.87 12.18
N MET A 660 -5.42 24.57 12.45
CA MET A 660 -5.20 23.54 11.45
C MET A 660 -5.92 22.28 11.88
N ASP A 661 -6.57 21.62 10.94
CA ASP A 661 -7.09 20.28 11.16
C ASP A 661 -5.96 19.26 11.04
N ALA A 662 -6.08 18.17 11.80
CA ALA A 662 -5.14 17.06 11.68
C ALA A 662 -5.25 16.44 10.26
N PRO A 663 -4.19 15.86 9.69
CA PRO A 663 -4.29 15.15 8.43
C PRO A 663 -5.14 13.89 8.61
N THR A 664 -6.03 13.64 7.64
CA THR A 664 -6.79 12.38 7.60
C THR A 664 -5.86 11.19 7.36
N TRP A 665 -6.15 10.06 7.99
CA TRP A 665 -5.29 8.86 7.99
C TRP A 665 -5.20 8.09 6.66
N ARG A 666 -5.66 8.71 5.56
CA ARG A 666 -5.68 8.18 4.19
C ARG A 666 -4.28 7.76 3.74
N GLY A 667 -3.32 8.69 3.81
CA GLY A 667 -1.95 8.48 3.37
C GLY A 667 -1.23 7.35 4.11
N ALA A 668 -1.67 7.00 5.33
CA ALA A 668 -1.09 5.88 6.06
C ALA A 668 -1.34 4.52 5.36
N TYR A 669 -2.40 4.41 4.55
CA TYR A 669 -2.67 3.24 3.69
C TYR A 669 -1.93 3.35 2.35
N ASP A 670 -1.76 4.56 1.83
CA ASP A 670 -1.07 4.88 0.56
C ASP A 670 0.44 5.20 0.75
N ARG A 671 1.11 4.51 1.69
CA ARG A 671 2.59 4.52 1.92
C ARG A 671 3.28 5.76 2.53
N PHE A 672 2.58 6.70 3.17
CA PHE A 672 3.27 7.60 4.10
C PHE A 672 2.43 8.21 5.22
N LEU A 673 3.04 8.40 6.39
CA LEU A 673 2.53 9.30 7.41
C LEU A 673 2.64 10.75 6.92
N ILE A 674 1.62 11.25 6.22
CA ILE A 674 1.52 12.65 5.81
C ILE A 674 1.49 13.52 7.08
N LEU A 675 2.66 13.99 7.52
CA LEU A 675 2.77 14.94 8.61
C LEU A 675 2.51 16.34 8.08
N PRO A 676 1.64 17.12 8.73
CA PRO A 676 1.28 18.44 8.24
C PRO A 676 2.53 19.33 8.25
N GLN A 677 2.81 19.94 7.09
CA GLN A 677 3.95 20.84 6.84
C GLN A 677 5.34 20.19 6.81
N GLY A 678 5.51 18.89 6.56
CA GLY A 678 6.84 18.30 6.29
C GLY A 678 7.89 18.48 7.40
N ARG A 679 7.46 18.81 8.63
CA ARG A 679 8.28 19.29 9.76
C ARG A 679 9.41 18.33 10.19
N LEU A 680 9.36 17.07 9.73
CA LEU A 680 10.22 15.98 10.15
C LEU A 680 11.17 15.45 9.06
N ASN A 681 11.25 16.08 7.87
CA ASN A 681 12.18 15.67 6.80
C ASN A 681 13.37 16.64 6.65
N ILE A 682 13.99 17.02 7.77
CA ILE A 682 15.10 17.99 7.84
C ILE A 682 16.41 17.26 8.17
N ILE A 683 17.39 17.31 7.26
CA ILE A 683 18.62 16.50 7.35
C ILE A 683 19.61 16.97 8.43
N ASP A 684 19.43 18.18 8.95
CA ASP A 684 20.16 18.75 10.09
C ASP A 684 19.91 18.00 11.40
N PHE A 685 18.81 17.27 11.48
CA PHE A 685 18.60 16.27 12.52
C PHE A 685 19.32 14.98 12.13
N ASP A 686 20.43 14.70 12.82
CA ASP A 686 21.25 13.50 12.63
C ASP A 686 20.47 12.17 12.59
N PHE A 687 19.34 12.09 13.31
CA PHE A 687 18.48 10.91 13.29
C PHE A 687 17.63 10.80 12.02
N TYR A 688 17.13 11.92 11.47
CA TYR A 688 16.47 11.93 10.17
C TYR A 688 17.43 11.66 9.03
N ARG A 689 18.68 12.16 9.10
CA ARG A 689 19.72 11.79 8.11
C ARG A 689 19.89 10.27 8.01
N ARG A 690 20.01 9.58 9.15
CA ARG A 690 20.12 8.10 9.19
C ARG A 690 18.88 7.36 8.69
N PHE A 691 17.70 7.99 8.63
CA PHE A 691 16.50 7.43 8.01
C PHE A 691 16.48 7.69 6.49
N ALA A 692 16.81 8.91 6.06
CA ALA A 692 16.90 9.25 4.64
C ALA A 692 17.98 8.42 3.92
N GLU A 693 19.13 8.19 4.55
CA GLU A 693 20.21 7.33 4.01
C GLU A 693 19.75 5.90 3.72
N LYS A 694 18.72 5.41 4.43
CA LYS A 694 18.11 4.08 4.28
C LYS A 694 16.93 4.03 3.31
N GLY A 695 16.54 5.14 2.67
CA GLY A 695 15.34 5.22 1.85
C GLY A 695 14.04 5.35 2.64
N ILE A 696 14.10 5.96 3.84
CA ILE A 696 12.95 6.31 4.70
C ILE A 696 12.02 5.08 4.97
N PRO A 697 12.49 4.05 5.69
CA PRO A 697 11.67 2.89 6.01
C PRO A 697 10.42 3.27 6.83
N GLU A 698 9.25 3.15 6.22
CA GLU A 698 7.96 3.67 6.74
C GLU A 698 7.67 3.24 8.18
N ARG A 699 7.85 1.96 8.51
CA ARG A 699 7.60 1.44 9.87
C ARG A 699 8.48 2.09 10.94
N ASP A 700 9.72 2.45 10.61
CA ASP A 700 10.61 3.10 11.57
C ASP A 700 10.28 4.60 11.69
N MET A 701 9.87 5.26 10.60
CA MET A 701 9.30 6.61 10.65
C MET A 701 8.02 6.63 11.49
N TRP A 702 7.15 5.63 11.32
CA TRP A 702 5.88 5.46 12.03
C TRP A 702 6.04 5.41 13.55
N ARG A 703 7.07 4.72 14.03
CA ARG A 703 7.38 4.59 15.46
C ARG A 703 7.62 5.94 16.14
N LEU A 704 8.09 6.94 15.40
CA LEU A 704 8.33 8.28 15.95
C LEU A 704 7.05 8.95 16.47
N SER A 705 5.87 8.63 15.90
CA SER A 705 4.56 9.19 16.26
C SER A 705 4.20 9.07 17.75
N TRP A 706 4.70 8.05 18.45
CA TRP A 706 4.54 7.89 19.91
C TRP A 706 5.88 7.90 20.65
N ARG A 707 6.83 8.74 20.20
CA ARG A 707 8.20 8.84 20.77
C ARG A 707 8.93 7.49 20.81
N SER A 708 8.73 6.65 19.79
CA SER A 708 9.28 5.28 19.70
C SER A 708 8.86 4.32 20.82
N LYS A 709 7.75 4.56 21.51
CA LYS A 709 7.23 3.66 22.56
C LYS A 709 6.75 2.33 21.95
N PRO A 710 7.38 1.17 22.25
CA PRO A 710 7.03 -0.11 21.61
C PRO A 710 5.62 -0.61 21.91
N ARG A 711 4.92 -0.04 22.90
CA ARG A 711 3.49 -0.32 23.15
C ARG A 711 2.63 0.01 21.93
N PHE A 712 2.99 1.02 21.13
CA PHE A 712 2.20 1.48 19.97
C PHE A 712 2.61 0.85 18.63
N ASP A 713 3.62 -0.03 18.60
CA ASP A 713 3.95 -0.83 17.42
C ASP A 713 2.72 -1.54 16.80
N PRO A 714 1.74 -2.11 17.56
CA PRO A 714 0.53 -2.72 17.02
C PRO A 714 -0.35 -1.80 16.15
N VAL A 715 -0.25 -0.47 16.32
CA VAL A 715 -0.98 0.50 15.49
C VAL A 715 -0.48 0.49 14.04
N TRP A 716 0.75 0.02 13.78
CA TRP A 716 1.23 -0.23 12.42
C TRP A 716 0.45 -1.36 11.75
N GLU A 717 0.23 -2.46 12.46
CA GLU A 717 -0.55 -3.59 11.94
C GLU A 717 -2.05 -3.23 11.78
N MET A 718 -2.61 -2.37 12.64
CA MET A 718 -3.96 -1.79 12.45
C MET A 718 -4.12 -1.11 11.08
N VAL A 719 -3.12 -0.31 10.66
CA VAL A 719 -3.15 0.37 9.36
C VAL A 719 -2.96 -0.62 8.21
N LEU A 720 -1.99 -1.53 8.30
CA LEU A 720 -1.72 -2.44 7.19
C LEU A 720 -2.80 -3.51 6.96
N GLU A 721 -3.63 -3.80 7.96
CA GLU A 721 -4.67 -4.84 7.89
C GLU A 721 -6.10 -4.27 7.89
N GLY A 722 -6.30 -3.02 8.34
CA GLY A 722 -7.60 -2.36 8.43
C GLY A 722 -8.30 -2.21 7.07
N SER A 723 -9.62 -2.41 7.04
CA SER A 723 -10.40 -2.53 5.80
C SER A 723 -10.44 -1.24 4.99
N THR A 724 -9.83 -1.27 3.80
CA THR A 724 -9.96 -0.24 2.76
C THR A 724 -11.21 -0.43 1.89
N GLY A 725 -12.08 -1.39 2.21
CA GLY A 725 -13.30 -1.71 1.47
C GLY A 725 -13.25 -3.02 0.68
N TYR A 726 -12.13 -3.74 0.77
CA TYR A 726 -11.91 -5.02 0.12
C TYR A 726 -11.71 -6.12 1.17
N SER A 727 -12.16 -7.34 0.84
CA SER A 727 -11.77 -8.54 1.57
C SER A 727 -10.27 -8.81 1.36
N GLY A 728 -9.55 -9.29 2.37
CA GLY A 728 -8.13 -9.67 2.20
C GLY A 728 -7.91 -10.77 1.15
N SER A 729 -8.96 -11.54 0.84
CA SER A 729 -9.00 -12.55 -0.21
C SER A 729 -9.13 -11.97 -1.63
N PHE A 730 -9.48 -10.69 -1.79
CA PHE A 730 -9.63 -10.06 -3.11
C PHE A 730 -8.30 -10.03 -3.86
N ALA A 731 -8.38 -10.16 -5.19
CA ALA A 731 -7.31 -10.21 -6.17
C ALA A 731 -6.32 -11.40 -6.01
N ARG A 732 -6.35 -12.15 -4.91
CA ARG A 732 -5.51 -13.33 -4.67
C ARG A 732 -5.69 -14.38 -5.78
N GLN A 733 -4.60 -15.02 -6.17
CA GLN A 733 -4.55 -15.99 -7.27
C GLN A 733 -3.95 -17.33 -6.88
N LEU A 734 -4.34 -18.36 -7.64
CA LEU A 734 -3.77 -19.70 -7.53
C LEU A 734 -3.87 -20.41 -8.89
N THR A 735 -2.74 -20.74 -9.53
CA THR A 735 -2.74 -21.72 -10.62
C THR A 735 -2.72 -23.14 -10.04
N LEU A 736 -3.74 -23.93 -10.35
CA LEU A 736 -3.87 -25.35 -10.00
C LEU A 736 -3.50 -26.23 -11.21
N ASN A 737 -2.42 -27.00 -11.09
CA ASN A 737 -1.99 -28.04 -12.04
C ASN A 737 -1.11 -29.09 -11.32
N HIS A 738 -0.55 -30.05 -12.06
CA HIS A 738 0.28 -31.14 -11.53
C HIS A 738 1.43 -30.68 -10.62
N ASN A 739 2.03 -29.52 -10.90
CA ASN A 739 3.18 -29.01 -10.14
C ASN A 739 2.76 -28.26 -8.86
N THR A 740 1.51 -27.81 -8.77
CA THR A 740 1.01 -26.97 -7.66
C THR A 740 0.01 -27.68 -6.75
N VAL A 741 -0.67 -28.73 -7.22
CA VAL A 741 -1.73 -29.44 -6.48
C VAL A 741 -1.32 -29.90 -5.08
N GLY A 742 -0.09 -30.42 -4.91
CA GLY A 742 0.44 -30.91 -3.64
C GLY A 742 1.25 -29.89 -2.82
N GLN A 743 1.17 -28.59 -3.15
CA GLN A 743 1.91 -27.57 -2.41
C GLN A 743 1.14 -27.11 -1.16
N ALA A 744 1.85 -26.87 -0.05
CA ALA A 744 1.25 -26.39 1.20
C ALA A 744 0.43 -25.10 1.02
N LEU A 745 0.90 -24.16 0.19
CA LEU A 745 0.16 -22.94 -0.14
C LEU A 745 -1.17 -23.23 -0.84
N THR A 746 -1.22 -24.20 -1.75
CA THR A 746 -2.46 -24.64 -2.42
C THR A 746 -3.46 -25.17 -1.41
N HIS A 747 -3.01 -25.94 -0.41
CA HIS A 747 -3.87 -26.51 0.62
C HIS A 747 -4.42 -25.49 1.63
N ASP A 748 -3.74 -24.35 1.85
CA ASP A 748 -4.23 -23.30 2.76
C ASP A 748 -5.01 -22.18 2.02
N LEU A 749 -4.53 -21.76 0.84
CA LEU A 749 -5.14 -20.68 0.06
C LEU A 749 -6.45 -21.11 -0.61
N LEU A 750 -6.52 -22.30 -1.24
CA LEU A 750 -7.72 -22.73 -1.97
C LEU A 750 -8.98 -22.77 -1.07
N PRO A 751 -8.95 -23.35 0.15
CA PRO A 751 -10.11 -23.31 1.05
C PRO A 751 -10.48 -21.90 1.52
N ALA A 752 -9.50 -21.02 1.71
CA ALA A 752 -9.75 -19.63 2.10
C ALA A 752 -10.51 -18.87 0.98
N LEU A 753 -10.06 -18.98 -0.27
CA LEU A 753 -10.74 -18.36 -1.41
C LEU A 753 -12.16 -18.89 -1.62
N GLU A 754 -12.36 -20.20 -1.47
CA GLU A 754 -13.68 -20.82 -1.53
C GLU A 754 -14.60 -20.36 -0.38
N SER A 755 -14.09 -20.21 0.85
CA SER A 755 -14.88 -19.67 1.98
C SER A 755 -15.33 -18.23 1.71
N SER A 756 -14.42 -17.36 1.28
CA SER A 756 -14.74 -15.97 0.97
C SER A 756 -15.71 -15.84 -0.22
N ALA A 757 -15.63 -16.72 -1.22
CA ALA A 757 -16.61 -16.79 -2.30
C ALA A 757 -17.99 -17.26 -1.82
N LYS A 758 -18.04 -18.25 -0.92
CA LYS A 758 -19.27 -18.74 -0.27
C LYS A 758 -19.94 -17.68 0.60
N GLU A 759 -19.14 -16.87 1.29
CA GLU A 759 -19.60 -15.75 2.10
C GLU A 759 -20.13 -14.59 1.24
N GLY A 760 -19.70 -14.47 -0.03
CA GLY A 760 -20.07 -13.41 -0.96
C GLY A 760 -19.08 -12.22 -0.99
N ALA A 761 -17.92 -12.39 -0.37
CA ALA A 761 -16.84 -11.40 -0.32
C ALA A 761 -16.15 -11.21 -1.67
N VAL A 762 -16.07 -12.27 -2.49
CA VAL A 762 -15.41 -12.29 -3.80
C VAL A 762 -16.18 -13.17 -4.79
N VAL A 763 -15.95 -12.95 -6.09
CA VAL A 763 -16.34 -13.87 -7.17
C VAL A 763 -15.10 -14.69 -7.54
N LEU A 764 -15.01 -15.92 -7.01
CA LEU A 764 -13.92 -16.83 -7.35
C LEU A 764 -14.16 -17.45 -8.73
N GLN A 765 -13.40 -16.97 -9.72
CA GLN A 765 -13.47 -17.42 -11.12
C GLN A 765 -12.19 -18.17 -11.51
N VAL A 766 -12.32 -19.16 -12.39
CA VAL A 766 -11.23 -19.99 -12.89
C VAL A 766 -11.17 -19.89 -14.41
N ASP A 767 -10.04 -19.42 -14.96
CA ASP A 767 -9.67 -19.67 -16.35
C ASP A 767 -9.11 -21.10 -16.41
N ALA A 768 -9.88 -22.04 -16.94
CA ALA A 768 -9.58 -23.46 -16.89
C ALA A 768 -9.30 -24.04 -18.29
N LEU A 769 -8.34 -24.96 -18.36
CA LEU A 769 -7.96 -25.66 -19.58
C LEU A 769 -7.88 -27.17 -19.31
N PHE A 770 -8.81 -27.92 -19.88
CA PHE A 770 -8.85 -29.37 -19.80
C PHE A 770 -8.06 -29.98 -20.97
N LEU A 771 -7.21 -30.95 -20.67
CA LEU A 771 -6.29 -31.60 -21.60
C LEU A 771 -6.76 -33.04 -21.85
N LYS A 772 -7.17 -33.36 -23.09
CA LYS A 772 -7.65 -34.70 -23.49
C LYS A 772 -6.88 -35.20 -24.71
N GLY A 773 -5.74 -35.84 -24.46
CA GLY A 773 -4.81 -36.25 -25.51
C GLY A 773 -4.25 -35.03 -26.24
N LYS A 774 -4.50 -34.92 -27.55
CA LYS A 774 -4.11 -33.74 -28.35
C LYS A 774 -5.18 -32.63 -28.40
N LYS A 775 -6.33 -32.79 -27.73
CA LYS A 775 -7.39 -31.78 -27.69
C LYS A 775 -7.34 -30.99 -26.38
N THR A 776 -7.52 -29.68 -26.50
CA THR A 776 -7.59 -28.72 -25.41
C THR A 776 -8.98 -28.12 -25.35
N ILE A 777 -9.55 -28.00 -24.16
CA ILE A 777 -10.90 -27.47 -23.95
C ILE A 777 -10.80 -26.34 -22.91
N PRO A 778 -10.73 -25.07 -23.34
CA PRO A 778 -10.80 -23.93 -22.43
C PRO A 778 -12.24 -23.76 -21.94
N LEU A 779 -12.41 -23.51 -20.63
CA LEU A 779 -13.68 -23.26 -19.96
C LEU A 779 -13.49 -22.18 -18.90
N THR A 780 -14.51 -21.36 -18.68
CA THR A 780 -14.58 -20.43 -17.56
C THR A 780 -15.48 -21.02 -16.46
N LEU A 781 -14.93 -21.24 -15.27
CA LEU A 781 -15.69 -21.76 -14.12
C LEU A 781 -15.86 -20.67 -13.04
N GLN A 782 -16.95 -20.72 -12.27
CA GLN A 782 -17.11 -19.94 -11.04
C GLN A 782 -17.48 -20.84 -9.86
N PHE A 783 -16.92 -20.58 -8.68
CA PHE A 783 -17.27 -21.30 -7.46
C PHE A 783 -18.55 -20.74 -6.85
N GLN A 784 -19.60 -21.57 -6.77
CA GLN A 784 -20.90 -21.24 -6.20
C GLN A 784 -21.49 -22.51 -5.57
N ASN A 785 -22.18 -22.42 -4.42
CA ASN A 785 -22.83 -23.56 -3.75
C ASN A 785 -21.90 -24.79 -3.57
N ASP A 786 -20.68 -24.57 -3.07
CA ASP A 786 -19.66 -25.61 -2.82
C ASP A 786 -19.20 -26.41 -4.07
N ARG A 787 -19.40 -25.85 -5.27
CA ARG A 787 -19.00 -26.47 -6.55
C ARG A 787 -18.52 -25.43 -7.56
N TYR A 788 -17.72 -25.86 -8.54
CA TYR A 788 -17.30 -25.05 -9.67
C TYR A 788 -18.25 -25.26 -10.85
N PHE A 789 -18.96 -24.22 -11.28
CA PHE A 789 -19.88 -24.26 -12.43
C PHE A 789 -19.32 -23.54 -13.64
N GLN A 790 -19.37 -24.18 -14.81
CA GLN A 790 -19.06 -23.53 -16.09
C GLN A 790 -20.04 -22.40 -16.38
N ILE A 791 -19.55 -21.22 -16.77
CA ILE A 791 -20.38 -20.04 -17.04
C ILE A 791 -20.56 -19.70 -18.54
N ASP A 792 -19.77 -20.32 -19.42
CA ASP A 792 -19.65 -19.98 -20.85
C ASP A 792 -20.19 -21.04 -21.83
N GLY A 793 -20.96 -22.02 -21.36
CA GLY A 793 -21.47 -23.11 -22.21
C GLY A 793 -22.45 -24.05 -21.52
N GLU A 794 -22.22 -25.36 -21.60
CA GLU A 794 -23.16 -26.43 -21.19
C GLU A 794 -23.47 -26.50 -19.68
N ARG A 795 -22.91 -25.60 -18.87
CA ARG A 795 -23.12 -25.51 -17.41
C ARG A 795 -22.64 -26.78 -16.68
N LEU A 796 -21.57 -27.38 -17.18
CA LEU A 796 -20.82 -28.45 -16.52
C LEU A 796 -20.43 -28.03 -15.09
N ASN A 797 -20.26 -28.99 -14.18
CA ASN A 797 -19.86 -28.68 -12.82
C ASN A 797 -18.93 -29.72 -12.21
N PHE A 798 -18.06 -29.27 -11.30
CA PHE A 798 -16.98 -30.04 -10.70
C PHE A 798 -16.90 -29.78 -9.19
N THR A 799 -16.50 -30.77 -8.38
CA THR A 799 -16.07 -30.53 -6.99
C THR A 799 -14.62 -30.09 -6.93
N ARG A 800 -14.17 -29.62 -5.76
CA ARG A 800 -12.76 -29.36 -5.49
C ARG A 800 -11.92 -30.62 -5.74
N GLU A 801 -12.32 -31.76 -5.20
CA GLU A 801 -11.61 -33.04 -5.31
C GLU A 801 -11.46 -33.48 -6.77
N GLN A 802 -12.50 -33.28 -7.59
CA GLN A 802 -12.44 -33.57 -9.03
C GLN A 802 -11.42 -32.68 -9.76
N LEU A 803 -11.32 -31.39 -9.42
CA LEU A 803 -10.32 -30.51 -10.03
C LEU A 803 -8.90 -30.83 -9.54
N LEU A 804 -8.73 -31.18 -8.26
CA LEU A 804 -7.44 -31.62 -7.69
C LEU A 804 -6.97 -32.93 -8.37
N ASP A 805 -7.83 -33.95 -8.48
CA ASP A 805 -7.53 -35.22 -9.14
C ASP A 805 -7.16 -35.05 -10.63
N LEU A 806 -7.86 -34.17 -11.35
CA LEU A 806 -7.54 -33.86 -12.75
C LEU A 806 -6.23 -33.08 -12.89
N ALA A 807 -5.91 -32.19 -11.94
CA ALA A 807 -4.65 -31.46 -11.88
C ALA A 807 -3.48 -32.43 -11.61
N GLU A 808 -3.63 -33.31 -10.63
CA GLU A 808 -2.65 -34.35 -10.28
C GLU A 808 -2.39 -35.30 -11.46
N LYS A 809 -3.43 -35.65 -12.23
CA LYS A 809 -3.30 -36.43 -13.48
C LYS A 809 -2.75 -35.66 -14.67
N GLY A 810 -2.35 -34.39 -14.50
CA GLY A 810 -1.87 -33.53 -15.59
C GLY A 810 -2.90 -33.29 -16.71
N SER A 811 -4.18 -33.55 -16.43
CA SER A 811 -5.30 -33.44 -17.39
C SER A 811 -6.07 -32.12 -17.26
N PHE A 812 -5.64 -31.25 -16.35
CA PHE A 812 -6.21 -29.93 -16.09
C PHE A 812 -5.10 -28.96 -15.68
N THR A 813 -5.20 -27.73 -16.16
CA THR A 813 -4.57 -26.55 -15.55
C THR A 813 -5.65 -25.47 -15.43
N GLY A 814 -5.70 -24.76 -14.31
CA GLY A 814 -6.65 -23.66 -14.14
C GLY A 814 -6.14 -22.59 -13.21
N THR A 815 -6.28 -21.33 -13.59
CA THR A 815 -5.89 -20.19 -12.75
C THR A 815 -7.13 -19.61 -12.09
N LEU A 816 -7.23 -19.83 -10.78
CA LEU A 816 -8.24 -19.23 -9.91
C LEU A 816 -7.84 -17.79 -9.61
N THR A 817 -8.79 -16.86 -9.74
CA THR A 817 -8.64 -15.45 -9.33
C THR A 817 -9.85 -15.05 -8.51
N ALA A 818 -9.63 -14.51 -7.31
CA ALA A 818 -10.68 -13.97 -6.46
C ALA A 818 -11.05 -12.55 -6.89
N ARG A 819 -12.01 -12.44 -7.82
CA ARG A 819 -12.41 -11.17 -8.43
C ARG A 819 -13.42 -10.42 -7.56
N HIS A 820 -13.60 -9.13 -7.80
CA HIS A 820 -14.66 -8.37 -7.13
C HIS A 820 -16.03 -8.69 -7.76
N GLY A 821 -17.12 -8.54 -7.00
CA GLY A 821 -18.48 -8.54 -7.56
C GLY A 821 -18.79 -7.27 -8.35
N SER A 822 -19.85 -7.28 -9.16
CA SER A 822 -20.18 -6.18 -10.06
C SER A 822 -20.58 -4.85 -9.39
N GLN A 823 -20.83 -4.81 -8.08
CA GLN A 823 -21.17 -3.56 -7.37
C GLN A 823 -19.92 -2.85 -6.83
N SER A 824 -18.95 -2.58 -7.70
CA SER A 824 -17.73 -1.82 -7.41
C SER A 824 -17.53 -0.62 -8.34
N GLY A 825 -16.76 0.37 -7.87
CA GLY A 825 -16.32 1.50 -8.67
C GLY A 825 -17.35 2.64 -8.76
N PHE A 826 -17.32 3.36 -9.89
CA PHE A 826 -17.93 4.68 -10.10
C PHE A 826 -19.34 4.89 -9.53
N THR A 827 -20.24 3.91 -9.66
CA THR A 827 -21.65 4.01 -9.23
C THR A 827 -21.94 3.34 -7.90
N PHE A 828 -20.97 2.68 -7.28
CA PHE A 828 -21.17 1.85 -6.08
C PHE A 828 -20.24 2.29 -4.96
N HIS A 829 -20.78 3.10 -4.06
CA HIS A 829 -20.01 3.69 -2.98
C HIS A 829 -19.77 2.68 -1.85
N GLN A 830 -18.60 2.79 -1.24
CA GLN A 830 -18.24 1.99 -0.08
C GLN A 830 -19.15 2.33 1.12
N PRO A 831 -19.74 1.35 1.82
CA PRO A 831 -20.50 1.62 3.03
C PRO A 831 -19.55 2.13 4.13
N ALA A 832 -20.02 3.09 4.93
CA ALA A 832 -19.23 3.74 5.98
C ALA A 832 -19.93 3.57 7.33
N LEU A 833 -19.21 3.19 8.39
CA LEU A 833 -19.76 2.99 9.74
C LEU A 833 -19.00 3.84 10.78
N TRP A 834 -19.72 4.56 11.63
CA TRP A 834 -19.15 5.36 12.72
C TRP A 834 -20.05 5.45 13.96
N THR A 835 -19.49 5.87 15.09
CA THR A 835 -20.22 6.01 16.37
C THR A 835 -21.27 7.12 16.28
N LEU A 836 -22.37 7.02 17.03
CA LEU A 836 -23.48 7.98 17.01
C LEU A 836 -23.01 9.45 17.21
N SER A 837 -22.85 10.19 16.11
CA SER A 837 -22.29 11.54 16.04
C SER A 837 -22.40 12.12 14.62
N ALA A 838 -22.41 13.46 14.50
CA ALA A 838 -22.40 14.11 13.20
C ALA A 838 -21.02 13.97 12.51
N LEU A 839 -21.00 13.47 11.27
CA LEU A 839 -19.78 13.13 10.51
C LEU A 839 -18.74 14.27 10.42
N HIS A 840 -19.22 15.51 10.30
CA HIS A 840 -18.42 16.72 10.03
C HIS A 840 -18.14 17.59 11.28
N LYS A 841 -18.35 17.08 12.51
CA LYS A 841 -18.18 17.87 13.75
C LYS A 841 -17.34 17.14 14.79
N GLN A 842 -16.52 17.90 15.54
CA GLN A 842 -15.89 17.37 16.74
C GLN A 842 -16.95 17.03 17.80
N SER A 843 -16.97 15.77 18.22
CA SER A 843 -17.86 15.25 19.27
C SER A 843 -17.11 14.59 20.43
N GLY A 844 -15.79 14.70 20.49
CA GLY A 844 -14.96 14.11 21.54
C GLY A 844 -14.90 12.58 21.46
N ARG A 845 -14.79 11.92 22.61
CA ARG A 845 -14.51 10.48 22.72
C ARG A 845 -15.49 9.62 21.91
N GLN A 846 -14.96 8.65 21.17
CA GLN A 846 -15.80 7.68 20.45
C GLN A 846 -16.46 6.70 21.44
N HIS A 847 -17.79 6.54 21.32
CA HIS A 847 -18.59 5.63 22.13
C HIS A 847 -18.98 4.40 21.29
N PHE A 848 -18.29 3.28 21.51
CA PHE A 848 -18.54 2.03 20.80
C PHE A 848 -19.67 1.22 21.48
N PRO A 849 -20.53 0.51 20.72
CA PRO A 849 -21.60 -0.29 21.29
C PRO A 849 -21.10 -1.45 22.16
N ILE A 850 -21.89 -1.80 23.17
CA ILE A 850 -21.66 -2.97 24.04
C ILE A 850 -22.89 -3.87 23.94
N LEU A 851 -22.68 -5.14 23.65
CA LEU A 851 -23.72 -6.17 23.57
C LEU A 851 -23.62 -7.13 24.75
N THR A 852 -24.77 -7.60 25.22
CA THR A 852 -24.92 -8.66 26.24
C THR A 852 -25.93 -9.70 25.74
N GLN A 853 -26.10 -10.82 26.44
CA GLN A 853 -27.08 -11.84 26.03
C GLN A 853 -28.52 -11.28 25.94
N ASP A 854 -28.85 -10.33 26.82
CA ASP A 854 -30.14 -9.63 26.82
C ASP A 854 -30.22 -8.50 25.76
N GLN A 855 -29.08 -7.88 25.43
CA GLN A 855 -28.98 -6.80 24.45
C GLN A 855 -28.07 -7.19 23.27
N LYS A 856 -28.65 -7.86 22.27
CA LYS A 856 -27.98 -8.26 21.01
C LYS A 856 -28.07 -7.23 19.88
N SER A 857 -28.61 -6.05 20.16
CA SER A 857 -28.77 -4.96 19.19
C SER A 857 -27.82 -3.81 19.50
N MET A 858 -27.19 -3.26 18.46
CA MET A 858 -26.41 -2.03 18.50
C MET A 858 -26.99 -1.00 17.53
N SER A 859 -26.96 0.27 17.91
CA SER A 859 -27.22 1.41 17.02
C SER A 859 -25.92 2.17 16.74
N LEU A 860 -25.71 2.54 15.48
CA LEU A 860 -24.55 3.27 15.00
C LEU A 860 -24.96 4.15 13.81
N ASN A 861 -24.09 5.08 13.40
CA ASN A 861 -24.32 5.79 12.15
C ASN A 861 -23.72 5.04 10.97
N ALA A 862 -24.40 5.12 9.82
CA ALA A 862 -23.95 4.54 8.59
C ALA A 862 -24.40 5.31 7.35
N ARG A 863 -23.57 5.27 6.30
CA ARG A 863 -23.87 5.80 4.96
C ARG A 863 -23.59 4.74 3.90
N HIS A 864 -24.25 4.86 2.74
CA HIS A 864 -24.09 3.97 1.57
C HIS A 864 -24.40 2.48 1.81
N VAL A 865 -25.13 2.14 2.88
CA VAL A 865 -25.61 0.77 3.16
C VAL A 865 -26.88 0.46 2.35
N THR A 866 -26.85 -0.60 1.54
CA THR A 866 -28.00 -1.04 0.73
C THR A 866 -28.96 -1.96 1.52
N LYS A 867 -30.13 -2.28 0.96
CA LYS A 867 -31.11 -3.18 1.60
C LYS A 867 -30.65 -4.64 1.60
N GLU A 868 -29.79 -4.99 0.65
CA GLU A 868 -29.21 -6.31 0.42
C GLU A 868 -27.88 -6.49 1.18
N ALA A 869 -27.44 -5.46 1.91
CA ALA A 869 -26.22 -5.50 2.68
C ALA A 869 -26.29 -6.54 3.80
N HIS A 870 -25.14 -7.13 4.12
CA HIS A 870 -25.03 -8.17 5.13
C HIS A 870 -23.87 -7.89 6.09
N VAL A 871 -23.92 -8.55 7.24
CA VAL A 871 -23.03 -8.28 8.37
C VAL A 871 -21.88 -9.27 8.39
N ILE A 872 -20.69 -8.72 8.61
CA ILE A 872 -19.43 -9.42 8.81
C ILE A 872 -18.98 -9.13 10.25
N VAL A 873 -18.54 -10.14 10.98
CA VAL A 873 -17.93 -10.00 12.31
C VAL A 873 -16.61 -10.76 12.32
N ASN A 874 -15.53 -10.09 12.73
CA ASN A 874 -14.17 -10.62 12.80
C ASN A 874 -13.74 -11.32 11.48
N GLY A 875 -14.03 -10.66 10.35
CA GLY A 875 -13.71 -11.16 9.01
C GLY A 875 -14.69 -12.17 8.40
N ARG A 876 -15.66 -12.70 9.18
CA ARG A 876 -16.61 -13.75 8.75
C ARG A 876 -18.04 -13.25 8.63
N ARG A 877 -18.77 -13.68 7.60
CA ARG A 877 -20.20 -13.40 7.47
C ARG A 877 -21.03 -14.05 8.60
N VAL A 878 -21.95 -13.27 9.18
CA VAL A 878 -22.86 -13.73 10.25
C VAL A 878 -24.33 -13.43 9.94
N SER A 879 -25.24 -14.17 10.57
CA SER A 879 -26.68 -13.91 10.51
C SER A 879 -27.05 -12.74 11.43
N ALA A 880 -27.64 -11.71 10.85
CA ALA A 880 -28.04 -10.49 11.52
C ALA A 880 -29.16 -9.78 10.76
N THR A 881 -29.90 -8.91 11.46
CA THR A 881 -30.88 -7.99 10.85
C THR A 881 -30.36 -6.56 10.89
N ILE A 882 -30.29 -5.90 9.74
CA ILE A 882 -30.03 -4.45 9.62
C ILE A 882 -31.38 -3.73 9.50
N ARG A 883 -31.57 -2.64 10.24
CA ARG A 883 -32.73 -1.75 10.15
C ARG A 883 -32.25 -0.31 9.98
N LYS A 884 -32.82 0.41 9.01
CA LYS A 884 -32.62 1.85 8.88
C LYS A 884 -33.49 2.58 9.90
N GLU A 885 -32.91 3.56 10.57
CA GLU A 885 -33.57 4.43 11.55
C GLU A 885 -33.66 5.86 10.98
N GLU A 886 -33.84 6.87 11.83
CA GLU A 886 -33.89 8.27 11.39
C GLU A 886 -32.50 8.81 11.03
N ALA A 887 -32.48 9.76 10.07
CA ALA A 887 -31.27 10.37 9.51
C ALA A 887 -30.25 9.33 8.98
N GLU A 888 -29.01 9.40 9.47
CA GLU A 888 -27.89 8.53 9.10
C GLU A 888 -27.72 7.35 10.08
N SER A 889 -28.76 6.95 10.80
CA SER A 889 -28.67 5.91 11.84
C SER A 889 -29.17 4.55 11.35
N ILE A 890 -28.52 3.49 11.79
CA ILE A 890 -28.97 2.10 11.61
C ILE A 890 -28.89 1.35 12.95
N SER A 891 -29.78 0.38 13.14
CA SER A 891 -29.60 -0.68 14.13
C SER A 891 -29.25 -2.01 13.48
N ILE A 892 -28.33 -2.73 14.10
CA ILE A 892 -27.92 -4.08 13.72
C ILE A 892 -28.17 -5.00 14.92
N LYS A 893 -28.99 -6.02 14.71
CA LYS A 893 -29.24 -7.10 15.67
C LYS A 893 -28.53 -8.36 15.20
N LEU A 894 -27.63 -8.89 16.03
CA LEU A 894 -26.98 -10.19 15.78
C LEU A 894 -27.86 -11.33 16.31
N ASP A 895 -27.93 -12.45 15.58
CA ASP A 895 -28.68 -13.62 16.04
C ASP A 895 -27.91 -14.36 17.17
N SER A 896 -26.61 -14.55 16.95
CA SER A 896 -25.62 -15.04 17.92
C SER A 896 -24.56 -13.98 18.19
N LEU A 897 -24.05 -13.94 19.42
CA LEU A 897 -22.95 -13.04 19.78
C LEU A 897 -21.60 -13.74 19.51
N PRO A 898 -20.58 -13.01 19.04
CA PRO A 898 -19.21 -13.51 18.95
C PRO A 898 -18.57 -13.64 20.35
N PRO A 899 -17.30 -14.08 20.46
CA PRO A 899 -16.59 -14.17 21.74
C PRO A 899 -16.58 -12.86 22.54
N LYS A 900 -16.50 -12.99 23.87
CA LYS A 900 -16.41 -11.85 24.80
C LYS A 900 -15.14 -11.04 24.54
N GLY A 901 -15.23 -9.72 24.69
CA GLY A 901 -14.14 -8.78 24.43
C GLY A 901 -14.46 -7.81 23.28
N ILE A 902 -13.41 -7.23 22.71
CA ILE A 902 -13.48 -6.39 21.51
C ILE A 902 -13.77 -7.25 20.27
N ASN A 903 -14.63 -6.77 19.39
CA ASN A 903 -15.01 -7.41 18.14
C ASN A 903 -15.13 -6.35 17.02
N PHE A 904 -14.95 -6.78 15.78
CA PHE A 904 -14.89 -5.92 14.60
C PHE A 904 -16.06 -6.23 13.67
N LEU A 905 -16.93 -5.24 13.51
CA LEU A 905 -18.09 -5.25 12.63
C LEU A 905 -17.71 -4.67 11.27
N GLN A 906 -18.12 -5.32 10.19
CA GLN A 906 -18.22 -4.67 8.87
C GLN A 906 -19.62 -4.89 8.30
N VAL A 907 -20.05 -3.98 7.45
CA VAL A 907 -21.20 -4.19 6.56
C VAL A 907 -20.68 -4.29 5.13
N GLN A 908 -21.07 -5.34 4.41
CA GLN A 908 -20.77 -5.49 2.98
C GLN A 908 -22.06 -5.34 2.18
N ASN A 909 -22.07 -4.42 1.22
CA ASN A 909 -23.15 -4.36 0.22
C ASN A 909 -23.07 -5.62 -0.67
N ALA A 910 -24.20 -6.21 -1.06
CA ALA A 910 -24.18 -7.47 -1.82
C ALA A 910 -23.46 -7.34 -3.17
N GLN A 911 -22.46 -8.21 -3.44
CA GLN A 911 -21.55 -8.09 -4.61
C GLN A 911 -20.72 -6.80 -4.64
N GLY A 912 -20.65 -6.10 -3.50
CA GLY A 912 -20.09 -4.76 -3.35
C GLY A 912 -19.01 -4.66 -2.28
N LEU A 913 -18.56 -3.43 -2.05
CA LEU A 913 -17.48 -3.10 -1.11
C LEU A 913 -17.89 -3.32 0.36
N PHE A 914 -16.88 -3.54 1.20
CA PHE A 914 -16.95 -3.64 2.66
C PHE A 914 -16.86 -2.26 3.31
N SER A 915 -17.36 -2.12 4.54
CA SER A 915 -17.04 -0.96 5.37
C SER A 915 -15.66 -1.06 6.01
N ASN A 916 -15.26 0.03 6.66
CA ASN A 916 -14.25 -0.01 7.71
C ASN A 916 -14.58 -1.07 8.77
N ASP A 917 -13.55 -1.55 9.47
CA ASP A 917 -13.71 -2.37 10.67
C ASP A 917 -14.18 -1.49 11.84
N PHE A 918 -15.45 -1.59 12.21
CA PHE A 918 -16.09 -0.82 13.27
C PHE A 918 -16.06 -1.59 14.60
N ILE A 919 -15.61 -0.95 15.67
CA ILE A 919 -15.46 -1.60 16.98
C ILE A 919 -16.82 -1.74 17.70
N PHE A 920 -17.05 -2.92 18.28
CA PHE A 920 -18.05 -3.12 19.34
C PHE A 920 -17.52 -4.11 20.39
N HIS A 921 -18.18 -4.18 21.55
CA HIS A 921 -17.81 -5.08 22.63
C HIS A 921 -18.91 -6.12 22.91
N VAL A 922 -18.51 -7.30 23.38
CA VAL A 922 -19.41 -8.32 23.95
C VAL A 922 -18.98 -8.62 25.38
N ALA A 923 -19.94 -8.58 26.32
CA ALA A 923 -19.71 -8.88 27.73
C ALA A 923 -20.94 -9.53 28.39
N ASP A 924 -20.79 -10.04 29.61
CA ASP A 924 -21.94 -10.47 30.42
C ASP A 924 -22.71 -9.24 30.95
N ASN A 925 -21.98 -8.25 31.44
CA ASN A 925 -22.51 -6.98 31.93
C ASN A 925 -21.80 -5.80 31.24
N ALA A 926 -22.56 -4.84 30.73
CA ALA A 926 -22.01 -3.66 30.06
C ALA A 926 -21.19 -2.75 31.01
N GLY A 927 -21.51 -2.76 32.31
CA GLY A 927 -20.76 -2.03 33.33
C GLY A 927 -19.31 -2.50 33.48
N ASP A 928 -19.04 -3.78 33.25
CA ASP A 928 -17.68 -4.34 33.34
C ASP A 928 -16.79 -3.85 32.20
N VAL A 929 -17.37 -3.63 31.01
CA VAL A 929 -16.67 -2.96 29.91
C VAL A 929 -16.39 -1.52 30.29
N ALA A 930 -17.39 -0.74 30.71
CA ALA A 930 -17.20 0.66 31.11
C ALA A 930 -16.13 0.83 32.20
N LYS A 931 -16.02 -0.14 33.13
CA LYS A 931 -14.98 -0.18 34.15
C LYS A 931 -13.60 -0.56 33.59
N SER A 932 -13.50 -1.58 32.72
CA SER A 932 -12.21 -1.94 32.07
C SER A 932 -11.66 -0.84 31.15
N LEU A 933 -12.54 0.00 30.59
CA LEU A 933 -12.18 1.22 29.85
C LEU A 933 -11.63 2.36 30.73
N GLN A 934 -11.79 2.28 32.06
CA GLN A 934 -11.27 3.22 33.05
C GLN A 934 -10.08 2.64 33.83
N GLU A 935 -10.03 1.33 34.02
CA GLU A 935 -8.99 0.59 34.74
C GLU A 935 -8.05 -0.14 33.76
N ASP A 936 -7.33 0.59 32.88
CA ASP A 936 -6.31 -0.02 32.01
C ASP A 936 -5.30 -0.80 32.87
N PRO A 937 -5.16 -2.14 32.72
CA PRO A 937 -4.25 -2.92 33.57
C PRO A 937 -2.79 -2.50 33.45
N ASP A 938 -2.41 -1.87 32.34
CA ASP A 938 -1.09 -1.24 32.19
C ASP A 938 -0.98 0.08 32.96
N GLN A 939 -2.06 0.86 33.11
CA GLN A 939 -2.09 2.04 33.99
C GLN A 939 -1.98 1.61 35.45
N LEU A 940 -2.69 0.54 35.86
CA LEU A 940 -2.53 -0.07 37.19
C LEU A 940 -1.08 -0.57 37.41
N ARG A 941 -0.46 -1.18 36.39
CA ARG A 941 0.94 -1.59 36.44
C ARG A 941 1.93 -0.43 36.44
N ASN A 942 1.69 0.66 35.71
CA ASN A 942 2.53 1.89 35.75
C ASN A 942 2.40 2.61 37.10
N ARG A 943 1.23 2.53 37.74
CA ARG A 943 1.07 2.98 39.13
C ARG A 943 1.82 2.05 40.08
N LEU A 944 1.74 0.73 39.89
CA LEU A 944 2.45 -0.24 40.71
C LEU A 944 3.97 -0.07 40.59
N GLU A 945 4.51 0.16 39.39
CA GLU A 945 5.93 0.36 39.13
C GLU A 945 6.48 1.62 39.82
N ARG A 946 5.82 2.78 39.71
CA ARG A 946 6.19 3.99 40.47
C ARG A 946 6.10 3.82 41.99
N VAL A 947 5.11 3.05 42.44
CA VAL A 947 4.92 2.75 43.86
C VAL A 947 5.97 1.74 44.37
N ILE A 948 6.47 0.85 43.51
CA ILE A 948 7.64 -0.02 43.75
C ILE A 948 8.91 0.84 43.83
N ALA A 949 9.17 1.72 42.86
CA ALA A 949 10.34 2.60 42.84
C ALA A 949 10.43 3.49 44.10
N SER A 950 9.30 4.06 44.54
CA SER A 950 9.21 4.82 45.80
C SER A 950 9.21 3.94 47.07
N GLY A 951 9.06 2.62 46.96
CA GLY A 951 9.06 1.68 48.10
C GLY A 951 7.78 1.70 48.96
N SER A 952 6.69 2.30 48.49
CA SER A 952 5.48 2.54 49.28
C SER A 952 4.62 1.28 49.46
N LEU A 953 4.91 0.50 50.51
CA LEU A 953 4.21 -0.75 50.83
C LEU A 953 2.68 -0.60 50.94
N VAL A 954 2.18 0.55 51.38
CA VAL A 954 0.73 0.84 51.46
C VAL A 954 0.13 0.98 50.06
N GLY A 955 0.80 1.70 49.16
CA GLY A 955 0.38 1.81 47.76
C GLY A 955 0.38 0.46 47.06
N ILE A 956 1.40 -0.38 47.30
CA ILE A 956 1.51 -1.71 46.70
C ILE A 956 0.34 -2.59 47.16
N ARG A 957 0.09 -2.70 48.47
CA ARG A 957 -1.06 -3.46 49.00
C ARG A 957 -2.41 -2.98 48.46
N ASN A 958 -2.54 -1.68 48.19
CA ASN A 958 -3.77 -1.14 47.60
C ASN A 958 -3.94 -1.51 46.13
N LEU A 959 -2.85 -1.56 45.35
CA LEU A 959 -2.88 -1.90 43.93
C LEU A 959 -2.95 -3.42 43.68
N LEU A 960 -2.36 -4.24 44.56
CA LEU A 960 -2.35 -5.71 44.42
C LEU A 960 -3.67 -6.41 44.76
N LYS A 961 -4.73 -5.68 45.14
CA LYS A 961 -6.03 -6.24 45.55
C LYS A 961 -6.71 -7.13 44.51
N SER A 962 -6.43 -6.93 43.21
CA SER A 962 -6.96 -7.75 42.12
C SER A 962 -6.07 -8.94 41.74
N GLY A 963 -4.81 -9.01 42.20
CA GLY A 963 -3.85 -10.05 41.81
C GLY A 963 -3.29 -9.94 40.39
N ASP A 964 -4.12 -9.61 39.38
CA ASP A 964 -3.80 -9.68 37.94
C ASP A 964 -2.55 -8.91 37.49
N ILE A 965 -2.13 -7.88 38.25
CA ILE A 965 -0.96 -7.06 37.92
C ILE A 965 0.36 -7.60 38.50
N ILE A 966 0.36 -8.60 39.39
CA ILE A 966 1.54 -9.03 40.17
C ILE A 966 2.72 -9.51 39.31
N ASN A 967 2.42 -10.10 38.15
CA ASN A 967 3.41 -10.64 37.20
C ASN A 967 3.43 -9.88 35.86
N ARG A 968 2.60 -8.84 35.70
CA ARG A 968 2.38 -8.18 34.41
C ARG A 968 3.60 -7.35 34.01
N ARG A 969 4.25 -7.72 32.91
CA ARG A 969 5.44 -7.04 32.38
C ARG A 969 5.17 -5.58 31.98
N HIS A 970 6.19 -4.74 32.06
CA HIS A 970 6.14 -3.35 31.65
C HIS A 970 6.15 -3.22 30.12
N SER A 971 5.25 -2.42 29.56
CA SER A 971 5.07 -2.29 28.11
C SER A 971 6.21 -1.53 27.42
N GLU A 972 7.00 -0.78 28.19
CA GLU A 972 8.14 -0.01 27.69
C GLU A 972 9.48 -0.74 27.96
N ASN A 973 9.92 -0.87 29.22
CA ASN A 973 11.17 -1.56 29.57
C ASN A 973 11.08 -3.10 29.74
N GLY A 974 9.89 -3.71 29.68
CA GLY A 974 9.72 -5.17 29.80
C GLY A 974 9.74 -5.76 31.22
N MET A 975 10.04 -5.00 32.27
CA MET A 975 10.22 -5.51 33.65
C MET A 975 8.91 -6.06 34.26
N THR A 976 8.99 -7.14 35.03
CA THR A 976 7.91 -7.55 35.94
C THR A 976 7.97 -6.72 37.23
N PRO A 977 6.90 -6.64 38.04
CA PRO A 977 6.95 -5.99 39.36
C PRO A 977 8.09 -6.52 40.25
N LEU A 978 8.35 -7.84 40.19
CA LEU A 978 9.43 -8.46 40.96
C LEU A 978 10.82 -8.12 40.43
N SER A 979 11.00 -7.99 39.10
CA SER A 979 12.28 -7.55 38.53
C SER A 979 12.49 -6.04 38.73
N SER A 980 11.45 -5.21 38.73
CA SER A 980 11.53 -3.79 39.13
C SER A 980 11.91 -3.64 40.61
N ALA A 981 11.36 -4.45 41.52
CA ALA A 981 11.74 -4.44 42.93
C ALA A 981 13.20 -4.84 43.15
N ALA A 982 13.69 -5.82 42.36
CA ALA A 982 15.10 -6.20 42.33
C ALA A 982 16.00 -5.10 41.75
N PHE A 983 15.57 -4.42 40.68
CA PHE A 983 16.30 -3.32 40.04
C PHE A 983 16.49 -2.13 41.00
N HIS A 984 15.43 -1.70 41.68
CA HIS A 984 15.46 -0.58 42.63
C HIS A 984 15.95 -0.96 44.06
N GLY A 985 16.47 -2.18 44.27
CA GLY A 985 16.99 -2.60 45.58
C GLY A 985 15.94 -2.69 46.72
N LYS A 986 14.65 -2.76 46.39
CA LYS A 986 13.56 -2.67 47.37
C LYS A 986 13.27 -4.04 48.01
N SER A 987 14.09 -4.45 48.97
CA SER A 987 13.99 -5.74 49.67
C SER A 987 12.62 -5.99 50.32
N LYS A 988 12.09 -5.02 51.09
CA LYS A 988 10.75 -5.11 51.69
C LYS A 988 9.62 -5.26 50.67
N VAL A 989 9.78 -4.63 49.49
CA VAL A 989 8.83 -4.74 48.38
C VAL A 989 8.93 -6.11 47.72
N THR A 990 10.15 -6.62 47.51
CA THR A 990 10.39 -7.98 46.99
C THR A 990 9.67 -9.02 47.85
N THR A 991 9.83 -8.94 49.18
CA THR A 991 9.12 -9.83 50.12
C THR A 991 7.60 -9.71 49.98
N LEU A 992 7.06 -8.49 49.96
CA LEU A 992 5.62 -8.24 49.81
C LEU A 992 5.06 -8.79 48.48
N LEU A 993 5.80 -8.70 47.38
CA LEU A 993 5.40 -9.25 46.08
C LEU A 993 5.37 -10.79 46.11
N LEU A 994 6.35 -11.42 46.77
CA LEU A 994 6.39 -12.88 46.96
C LEU A 994 5.28 -13.38 47.88
N GLU A 995 4.94 -12.65 48.94
CA GLU A 995 3.76 -12.90 49.78
C GLU A 995 2.46 -12.88 48.95
N HIS A 996 2.39 -12.04 47.92
CA HIS A 996 1.28 -11.96 46.96
C HIS A 996 1.45 -12.90 45.74
N LYS A 997 2.33 -13.91 45.85
CA LYS A 997 2.56 -14.96 44.84
C LYS A 997 3.11 -14.47 43.48
N ALA A 998 3.99 -13.48 43.49
CA ALA A 998 4.79 -13.15 42.30
C ALA A 998 5.58 -14.37 41.81
N ASP A 999 5.55 -14.64 40.50
CA ASP A 999 6.19 -15.81 39.89
C ASP A 999 7.69 -15.53 39.64
N LEU A 1000 8.53 -16.36 40.25
CA LEU A 1000 9.99 -16.31 40.16
C LEU A 1000 10.54 -16.69 38.78
N ARG A 1001 9.71 -17.34 37.94
CA ARG A 1001 10.06 -17.81 36.59
C ARG A 1001 9.80 -16.76 35.52
N GLU A 1002 9.00 -15.75 35.82
CA GLU A 1002 8.70 -14.68 34.87
C GLU A 1002 9.93 -13.81 34.59
N THR A 1003 10.05 -13.38 33.33
CA THR A 1003 11.24 -12.71 32.80
C THR A 1003 10.93 -11.30 32.32
N ASN A 1004 11.95 -10.46 32.18
CA ASN A 1004 11.85 -9.25 31.38
C ASN A 1004 11.92 -9.58 29.86
N ARG A 1005 12.03 -8.58 28.98
CA ARG A 1005 12.16 -8.78 27.52
C ARG A 1005 13.46 -9.45 27.07
N ASP A 1006 14.50 -9.43 27.90
CA ASP A 1006 15.81 -10.04 27.62
C ASP A 1006 15.91 -11.49 28.16
N GLY A 1007 14.81 -12.02 28.72
CA GLY A 1007 14.80 -13.32 29.38
C GLY A 1007 15.38 -13.29 30.80
N ASN A 1008 15.71 -12.12 31.36
CA ASN A 1008 16.21 -12.01 32.72
C ASN A 1008 15.08 -12.22 33.74
N THR A 1009 15.21 -13.22 34.61
CA THR A 1009 14.37 -13.35 35.82
C THR A 1009 14.75 -12.29 36.86
N ALA A 1010 13.92 -12.09 37.89
CA ALA A 1010 14.26 -11.20 39.01
C ALA A 1010 15.60 -11.56 39.69
N LEU A 1011 16.03 -12.83 39.65
CA LEU A 1011 17.33 -13.27 40.19
C LEU A 1011 18.51 -12.80 39.34
N HIS A 1012 18.38 -12.79 38.00
CA HIS A 1012 19.40 -12.23 37.11
C HIS A 1012 19.61 -10.73 37.39
N ILE A 1013 18.51 -9.99 37.56
CA ILE A 1013 18.54 -8.56 37.88
C ILE A 1013 19.11 -8.33 39.27
N ALA A 1014 18.64 -9.04 40.30
CA ALA A 1014 19.15 -8.90 41.67
C ALA A 1014 20.65 -9.22 41.77
N ALA A 1015 21.14 -10.20 41.01
CA ALA A 1015 22.55 -10.55 40.95
C ALA A 1015 23.37 -9.45 40.26
N PHE A 1016 22.94 -8.99 39.07
CA PHE A 1016 23.60 -7.91 38.34
C PHE A 1016 23.64 -6.60 39.15
N MET A 1017 22.55 -6.25 39.83
CA MET A 1017 22.44 -5.06 40.69
C MET A 1017 23.05 -5.24 42.09
N CYS A 1018 23.72 -6.38 42.33
CA CYS A 1018 24.43 -6.72 43.58
C CYS A 1018 23.58 -6.69 44.87
N GLN A 1019 22.27 -6.91 44.74
CA GLN A 1019 21.30 -6.80 45.83
C GLN A 1019 21.27 -8.07 46.71
N ALA A 1020 22.27 -8.23 47.59
CA ALA A 1020 22.52 -9.45 48.35
C ALA A 1020 21.29 -9.99 49.13
N GLU A 1021 20.53 -9.12 49.80
CA GLU A 1021 19.33 -9.54 50.54
C GLU A 1021 18.17 -9.97 49.61
N ILE A 1022 18.06 -9.36 48.43
CA ILE A 1022 17.08 -9.75 47.40
C ILE A 1022 17.48 -11.10 46.82
N VAL A 1023 18.75 -11.32 46.48
CA VAL A 1023 19.29 -12.61 46.01
C VAL A 1023 19.00 -13.71 47.02
N LYS A 1024 19.32 -13.52 48.31
CA LYS A 1024 18.99 -14.48 49.38
C LYS A 1024 17.49 -14.76 49.47
N THR A 1025 16.66 -13.72 49.37
CA THR A 1025 15.19 -13.82 49.48
C THR A 1025 14.59 -14.59 48.30
N LEU A 1026 15.01 -14.29 47.06
CA LEU A 1026 14.56 -14.98 45.86
C LEU A 1026 14.96 -16.47 45.90
N LEU A 1027 16.22 -16.79 46.24
CA LEU A 1027 16.70 -18.16 46.38
C LEU A 1027 15.92 -18.94 47.46
N LYS A 1028 15.68 -18.34 48.64
CA LYS A 1028 14.89 -18.96 49.71
C LYS A 1028 13.46 -19.31 49.27
N ASN A 1029 12.90 -18.58 48.30
CA ASN A 1029 11.57 -18.84 47.75
C ASN A 1029 11.58 -19.74 46.49
N GLY A 1030 12.73 -20.30 46.11
CA GLY A 1030 12.85 -21.28 45.01
C GLY A 1030 13.22 -20.68 43.65
N ALA A 1031 13.85 -19.51 43.60
CA ALA A 1031 14.35 -18.95 42.33
C ALA A 1031 15.42 -19.85 41.71
N SER A 1032 15.22 -20.24 40.45
CA SER A 1032 16.19 -21.09 39.73
C SER A 1032 17.49 -20.35 39.44
N THR A 1033 18.61 -20.94 39.89
CA THR A 1033 19.97 -20.52 39.50
C THR A 1033 20.41 -21.07 38.14
N THR A 1034 19.62 -21.95 37.52
CA THR A 1034 19.93 -22.63 36.25
C THR A 1034 19.10 -22.11 35.07
N ALA A 1035 18.15 -21.19 35.31
CA ALA A 1035 17.42 -20.48 34.26
C ALA A 1035 18.38 -19.66 33.40
N ARG A 1036 18.20 -19.69 32.06
CA ARG A 1036 19.01 -18.92 31.10
C ARG A 1036 18.21 -17.78 30.48
N ASN A 1037 18.81 -16.60 30.39
CA ASN A 1037 18.24 -15.47 29.65
C ASN A 1037 18.43 -15.62 28.12
N HIS A 1038 17.99 -14.64 27.32
CA HIS A 1038 18.10 -14.69 25.85
C HIS A 1038 19.55 -14.66 25.34
N ARG A 1039 20.51 -14.16 26.15
CA ARG A 1039 21.96 -14.23 25.88
C ARG A 1039 22.58 -15.57 26.31
N ARG A 1040 21.75 -16.51 26.79
CA ARG A 1040 22.12 -17.83 27.37
C ARG A 1040 22.87 -17.75 28.70
N GLU A 1041 22.95 -16.58 29.32
CA GLU A 1041 23.58 -16.36 30.62
C GLU A 1041 22.72 -16.92 31.75
N LEU A 1042 23.36 -17.45 32.79
CA LEU A 1042 22.77 -17.76 34.10
C LEU A 1042 22.78 -16.52 35.01
N PRO A 1043 22.04 -16.51 36.14
CA PRO A 1043 22.12 -15.42 37.13
C PRO A 1043 23.50 -15.24 37.75
N ILE A 1044 24.36 -16.26 37.71
CA ILE A 1044 25.77 -16.15 38.13
C ILE A 1044 26.63 -15.49 37.05
N ASP A 1045 26.36 -15.75 35.77
CA ASP A 1045 27.16 -15.24 34.66
C ASP A 1045 27.06 -13.70 34.55
N THR A 1046 25.92 -13.12 34.94
CA THR A 1046 25.72 -11.65 34.98
C THR A 1046 26.56 -10.93 36.04
N VAL A 1047 27.09 -11.65 37.03
CA VAL A 1047 27.80 -11.07 38.20
C VAL A 1047 29.21 -11.63 38.41
N SER A 1048 29.56 -12.77 37.81
CA SER A 1048 30.86 -13.43 38.01
C SER A 1048 31.99 -12.96 37.10
N GLY A 1049 31.70 -12.15 36.09
CA GLY A 1049 32.73 -11.51 35.25
C GLY A 1049 33.62 -10.57 36.07
N GLU A 1050 34.92 -10.55 35.75
CA GLU A 1050 35.91 -9.68 36.42
C GLU A 1050 35.54 -8.19 36.30
N TRP A 1051 36.01 -7.40 37.26
CA TRP A 1051 35.78 -5.96 37.24
C TRP A 1051 36.72 -5.29 36.23
N SER A 1052 36.17 -4.45 35.36
CA SER A 1052 36.91 -3.66 34.37
C SER A 1052 36.43 -2.21 34.40
N GLU A 1053 37.27 -1.30 33.90
CA GLU A 1053 36.96 0.14 33.80
C GLU A 1053 35.66 0.37 33.02
N GLY A 1054 35.51 -0.21 31.82
CA GLY A 1054 34.28 -0.09 31.03
C GLY A 1054 33.03 -0.74 31.66
N LEU A 1055 33.17 -1.72 32.57
CA LEU A 1055 32.04 -2.20 33.37
C LEU A 1055 31.68 -1.19 34.46
N GLY A 1056 32.67 -0.56 35.08
CA GLY A 1056 32.49 0.55 36.02
C GLY A 1056 31.75 1.73 35.37
N ASP A 1057 32.20 2.16 34.18
CA ASP A 1057 31.54 3.22 33.39
C ASP A 1057 30.09 2.87 33.06
N PHE A 1058 29.80 1.62 32.70
CA PHE A 1058 28.43 1.17 32.45
C PHE A 1058 27.53 1.31 33.69
N TYR A 1059 28.00 0.89 34.86
CA TYR A 1059 27.28 1.12 36.12
C TYR A 1059 27.14 2.62 36.44
N GLN A 1060 28.17 3.43 36.18
CA GLN A 1060 28.10 4.87 36.43
C GLN A 1060 27.08 5.57 35.51
N VAL A 1061 26.99 5.19 34.24
CA VAL A 1061 25.94 5.67 33.32
C VAL A 1061 24.56 5.22 33.78
N LEU A 1062 24.41 3.98 34.27
CA LEU A 1062 23.15 3.48 34.81
C LEU A 1062 22.72 4.26 36.06
N ILE A 1063 23.62 4.49 37.01
CA ILE A 1063 23.40 5.30 38.22
C ILE A 1063 23.03 6.74 37.83
N ASN A 1064 23.76 7.36 36.91
CA ASN A 1064 23.51 8.76 36.51
C ASN A 1064 22.20 8.96 35.71
N SER A 1065 21.63 7.89 35.16
CA SER A 1065 20.40 7.93 34.34
C SER A 1065 19.16 7.41 35.06
N THR A 1066 19.26 7.07 36.36
CA THR A 1066 18.16 6.50 37.16
C THR A 1066 18.22 6.94 38.62
N ASP A 1067 17.08 6.98 39.32
CA ASP A 1067 17.02 7.28 40.77
C ASP A 1067 17.44 6.04 41.61
N LEU A 1068 18.62 5.47 41.35
CA LEU A 1068 19.14 4.30 42.04
C LEU A 1068 20.12 4.67 43.14
N ASP A 1069 19.79 4.26 44.37
CA ASP A 1069 20.67 4.33 45.54
C ASP A 1069 21.70 3.18 45.48
N LEU A 1070 22.71 3.36 44.63
CA LEU A 1070 23.78 2.41 44.35
C LEU A 1070 25.15 3.10 44.38
N ASP A 1071 26.02 2.64 45.28
CA ASP A 1071 27.43 3.03 45.32
C ASP A 1071 28.29 2.10 44.46
N LEU A 1072 29.11 2.68 43.57
CA LEU A 1072 29.91 1.92 42.61
C LEU A 1072 30.98 1.04 43.28
N ALA A 1073 31.61 1.52 44.37
CA ALA A 1073 32.63 0.78 45.10
C ALA A 1073 32.01 -0.38 45.91
N GLU A 1074 30.81 -0.18 46.48
CA GLU A 1074 30.05 -1.24 47.13
C GLU A 1074 29.57 -2.29 46.12
N VAL A 1075 29.12 -1.90 44.92
CA VAL A 1075 28.83 -2.84 43.82
C VAL A 1075 30.05 -3.70 43.50
N GLN A 1076 31.23 -3.08 43.27
CA GLN A 1076 32.49 -3.81 43.02
C GLN A 1076 32.81 -4.82 44.14
N LYS A 1077 32.67 -4.40 45.40
CA LYS A 1077 32.91 -5.19 46.62
C LYS A 1077 31.89 -6.32 46.85
N LEU A 1078 30.66 -6.17 46.39
CA LEU A 1078 29.59 -7.16 46.57
C LEU A 1078 29.58 -8.26 45.50
N ARG A 1079 30.03 -8.01 44.25
CA ARG A 1079 30.04 -9.01 43.15
C ARG A 1079 30.61 -10.38 43.53
N PRO A 1080 31.77 -10.51 44.22
CA PRO A 1080 32.29 -11.82 44.65
C PRO A 1080 31.41 -12.51 45.70
N GLN A 1081 30.73 -11.73 46.55
CA GLN A 1081 29.83 -12.24 47.58
C GLN A 1081 28.55 -12.82 46.96
N ILE A 1082 27.95 -12.10 46.00
CA ILE A 1082 26.80 -12.59 45.22
C ILE A 1082 27.16 -13.88 44.46
N THR A 1083 28.32 -13.89 43.80
CA THR A 1083 28.85 -15.07 43.11
C THR A 1083 28.95 -16.27 44.07
N THR A 1084 29.44 -16.04 45.30
CA THR A 1084 29.56 -17.08 46.34
C THR A 1084 28.20 -17.60 46.80
N ILE A 1085 27.21 -16.71 46.98
CA ILE A 1085 25.83 -17.08 47.35
C ILE A 1085 25.20 -17.96 46.26
N LEU A 1086 25.32 -17.58 44.98
CA LEU A 1086 24.76 -18.31 43.85
C LEU A 1086 25.44 -19.68 43.65
N ARG A 1087 26.77 -19.78 43.79
CA ARG A 1087 27.50 -21.06 43.76
C ARG A 1087 27.03 -22.00 44.88
N LYS A 1088 26.92 -21.50 46.11
CA LYS A 1088 26.49 -22.30 47.27
C LYS A 1088 25.05 -22.81 47.15
N HIS A 1089 24.19 -22.09 46.43
CA HIS A 1089 22.80 -22.51 46.21
C HIS A 1089 22.64 -23.45 45.00
N SER A 1090 23.54 -23.38 44.01
CA SER A 1090 23.53 -24.25 42.82
C SER A 1090 24.16 -25.63 43.05
N ALA A 1091 24.78 -25.84 44.22
CA ALA A 1091 25.34 -27.11 44.67
C ALA A 1091 24.38 -27.87 45.62
N LYS A 1092 23.10 -27.51 45.61
CA LYS A 1092 21.98 -28.13 46.33
C LYS A 1092 20.87 -28.47 45.35
#